data_AF-A0A9P4PXX8-F1
#
_entry.id   AF-A0A9P4PXX8-F1
#
_cell.length_a   1.000
_cell.length_b   1.000
_cell.length_c   1.000
_cell.angle_alpha   90.00
_cell.angle_beta   90.00
_cell.angle_gamma   90.00
#
_symmetry.space_group_name_H-M   'P 1'
#
loop_
_entity.id
_entity.type
_entity.pdbx_description
1 polymer ?
#
loop_
_entity_poly.entity_id
_entity_poly.type
_entity_poly.pdbx_seq_one_letter_code
_entity_poly.pdbx_strand_id
1 'polypeptide(L)'
;MSAKTSTEIIDIRSGPTEFDILQDIKDGLRPENGGEKTLPTMLLYDEAGLRLFEKITYVKDYYLTNAEIEVLETYADQIAERVRPGSVVVELGSGNLRKVNILLQAIERLAKDVEYYAVDLSLPELERTFAEIPTNYQHVKLKGLYGTYDHALEWLKSPKVSSKPKTILWLGSSLGNFTRADVPPFLTGFRQALQPGDTMLIGIDSCKEPERVFRAYNDSDGVTRNFTLNGLKNANRIMGTEVFKPDEWEHCGEFVEKDGYHRAFVSPLKDVIIDGVQLKKGERIRIEESWKFDKQEIEHLWSEAGLIPNTVFSTSRGDYGLHFVSKPTFFFPTKPEQYAAKPVPSYAEWQELWTAWDDITQKMVPKEALLSKPIKLRNAVIFYLGHIPTFLDIHLTRATDGKPTEPASYTKIFERGIDPDVENPEQCHDHSEIPETWPPREEVLAFQDDVRQRTKALYDSNAAHQNLRVSRALWLAFEHEAMHLETLLYMLVQSERILPPPGSALPSFDALARKSKKARVENQWFTIPESEIRVGLEDPEDGTAAKRYFGWDNEKPARSLRVKSFKAKARPITNGEYAEYLVQTGKNAIPASWCEGSDSVAKVAINGTNGVNHNIEKVTKGNYVRTVFGTVPLHYALDWPVLASYDELASCAQWMGGRIPTMEEARSIYSYVEHGKAQEFEKTHGNRIPAVNGHLINNGVSESPPSQNLSNGNPGTGSDPRPGDLFIDLEGTDTAFQHWHSVSVADKGDKLCGQADLGGAWEWTSTVLEKHDGFSAMPLYPGYTADFFDGKHNIVLGGSWATHSRIAGRKTFVNWYQRNYPYVWATARLVQDV
;
A
#
# COMPACT_ATOMS: atom_id res chain seq x y z
N MET A 1 -6.43 12.46 53.37
CA MET A 1 -7.20 12.97 52.22
C MET A 1 -6.21 13.25 51.11
N SER A 2 -6.09 12.34 50.14
CA SER A 2 -5.29 12.60 48.93
C SER A 2 -6.13 13.50 48.03
N ALA A 3 -5.58 14.64 47.60
CA ALA A 3 -6.25 15.51 46.65
C ALA A 3 -6.47 14.74 45.34
N LYS A 4 -7.73 14.45 44.99
CA LYS A 4 -8.08 14.01 43.63
C LYS A 4 -7.69 15.15 42.69
N THR A 5 -6.54 15.03 42.04
CA THR A 5 -6.16 15.89 40.91
C THR A 5 -7.20 15.66 39.81
N SER A 6 -8.04 16.65 39.53
CA SER A 6 -8.99 16.58 38.42
C SER A 6 -8.23 16.46 37.10
N THR A 7 -8.56 15.45 36.29
CA THR A 7 -8.04 15.30 34.93
C THR A 7 -8.33 16.57 34.10
N GLU A 8 -7.33 17.09 33.39
CA GLU A 8 -7.49 18.28 32.54
C GLU A 8 -8.39 17.96 31.33
N ILE A 9 -9.48 18.72 31.14
CA ILE A 9 -10.34 18.64 29.95
C ILE A 9 -10.23 19.96 29.18
N ILE A 10 -9.93 19.87 27.88
CA ILE A 10 -9.75 21.00 26.99
C ILE A 10 -10.96 21.10 26.07
N ASP A 11 -11.65 22.24 26.07
CA ASP A 11 -12.68 22.55 25.07
C ASP A 11 -12.01 22.94 23.75
N ILE A 12 -12.16 22.10 22.73
CA ILE A 12 -11.55 22.28 21.41
C ILE A 12 -12.56 22.72 20.36
N ARG A 13 -13.80 23.01 20.76
CA ARG A 13 -14.86 23.45 19.85
C ARG A 13 -14.59 24.88 19.40
N SER A 14 -14.80 25.15 18.11
CA SER A 14 -14.60 26.48 17.52
C SER A 14 -15.67 26.76 16.46
N GLY A 15 -16.36 27.90 16.56
CA GLY A 15 -17.51 28.23 15.72
C GLY A 15 -18.86 27.86 16.37
N PRO A 16 -20.01 28.19 15.73
CA PRO A 16 -21.31 27.69 16.17
C PRO A 16 -21.29 26.16 16.14
N THR A 17 -21.48 25.54 17.30
CA THR A 17 -21.32 24.09 17.56
C THR A 17 -22.45 23.22 17.02
N GLU A 18 -23.29 23.72 16.13
CA GLU A 18 -24.53 23.04 15.78
C GLU A 18 -24.39 22.45 14.38
N PHE A 19 -24.12 21.14 14.33
CA PHE A 19 -24.85 20.33 13.36
C PHE A 19 -26.31 20.79 13.47
N ASP A 20 -26.87 21.28 12.37
CA ASP A 20 -28.30 21.58 12.35
C ASP A 20 -29.04 20.23 12.25
N ILE A 21 -28.97 19.44 13.33
CA ILE A 21 -29.61 18.12 13.44
C ILE A 21 -31.10 18.26 13.15
N LEU A 22 -31.67 19.43 13.47
CA LEU A 22 -33.05 19.75 13.11
C LEU A 22 -33.21 19.82 11.58
N GLN A 23 -32.32 20.51 10.87
CA GLN A 23 -32.31 20.52 9.42
C GLN A 23 -32.02 19.14 8.82
N ASP A 24 -31.09 18.36 9.37
CA ASP A 24 -30.80 16.99 8.92
C ASP A 24 -32.02 16.06 9.09
N ILE A 25 -32.80 16.21 10.17
CA ILE A 25 -34.08 15.51 10.34
C ILE A 25 -35.03 15.93 9.21
N LYS A 26 -35.16 17.24 8.94
CA LYS A 26 -36.11 17.76 7.94
C LYS A 26 -35.78 17.29 6.53
N ASP A 27 -34.50 17.30 6.18
CA ASP A 27 -34.01 16.90 4.86
C ASP A 27 -34.08 15.38 4.71
N GLY A 28 -33.71 14.63 5.75
CA GLY A 28 -33.84 13.17 5.78
C GLY A 28 -35.28 12.67 5.66
N LEU A 29 -36.27 13.42 6.15
CA LEU A 29 -37.68 13.11 5.93
C LEU A 29 -38.19 13.45 4.52
N ARG A 30 -37.44 14.28 3.77
CA ARG A 30 -37.78 14.77 2.42
C ARG A 30 -36.65 14.52 1.42
N PRO A 31 -36.27 13.25 1.21
CA PRO A 31 -35.20 12.92 0.28
C PRO A 31 -35.57 13.39 -1.13
N GLU A 32 -34.58 13.95 -1.84
CA GLU A 32 -34.75 14.35 -3.23
C GLU A 32 -35.16 13.14 -4.11
N ASN A 33 -36.00 13.39 -5.11
CA ASN A 33 -36.44 12.38 -6.08
C ASN A 33 -37.13 11.13 -5.48
N GLY A 34 -37.66 11.23 -4.25
CA GLY A 34 -38.34 10.11 -3.60
C GLY A 34 -37.39 9.01 -3.12
N GLY A 35 -36.15 9.37 -2.78
CA GLY A 35 -35.18 8.46 -2.17
C GLY A 35 -35.61 7.90 -0.82
N GLU A 36 -34.72 7.13 -0.19
CA GLU A 36 -34.97 6.55 1.13
C GLU A 36 -34.98 7.65 2.21
N LYS A 37 -35.95 7.60 3.14
CA LYS A 37 -36.01 8.52 4.27
C LYS A 37 -34.99 8.14 5.34
N THR A 38 -34.36 9.14 5.95
CA THR A 38 -33.32 8.96 6.96
C THR A 38 -33.54 9.84 8.18
N LEU A 39 -33.00 9.41 9.32
CA LEU A 39 -32.77 10.22 10.51
C LEU A 39 -31.26 10.23 10.82
N PRO A 40 -30.70 11.36 11.29
CA PRO A 40 -29.29 11.43 11.60
C PRO A 40 -28.91 10.52 12.77
N THR A 41 -27.87 9.70 12.60
CA THR A 41 -27.36 8.78 13.63
C THR A 41 -26.97 9.49 14.93
N MET A 42 -26.59 10.77 14.85
CA MET A 42 -26.28 11.62 16.01
C MET A 42 -27.42 11.70 17.04
N LEU A 43 -28.66 11.44 16.63
CA LEU A 43 -29.79 11.37 17.56
C LEU A 43 -29.62 10.30 18.63
N LEU A 44 -28.91 9.21 18.31
CA LEU A 44 -28.71 8.08 19.20
C LEU A 44 -27.75 8.39 20.37
N TYR A 45 -26.95 9.45 20.29
CA TYR A 45 -25.81 9.69 21.19
C TYR A 45 -26.01 10.89 22.14
N ASP A 46 -27.23 11.13 22.63
CA ASP A 46 -27.42 11.97 23.82
C ASP A 46 -26.95 11.25 25.10
N GLU A 47 -26.98 11.92 26.25
CA GLU A 47 -26.52 11.36 27.53
C GLU A 47 -27.19 10.01 27.86
N ALA A 48 -28.51 9.89 27.62
CA ALA A 48 -29.23 8.64 27.86
C ALA A 48 -28.84 7.55 26.85
N GLY A 49 -28.64 7.94 25.59
CA GLY A 49 -28.18 7.09 24.51
C GLY A 49 -26.80 6.51 24.78
N LEU A 50 -25.84 7.33 25.22
CA LEU A 50 -24.49 6.89 25.56
C LEU A 50 -24.50 5.84 26.67
N ARG A 51 -25.35 6.00 27.70
CA ARG A 51 -25.53 4.97 28.75
C ARG A 51 -26.17 3.68 28.25
N LEU A 52 -27.06 3.77 27.25
CA LEU A 52 -27.65 2.60 26.61
C LEU A 52 -26.61 1.89 25.73
N PHE A 53 -25.81 2.64 24.97
CA PHE A 53 -24.71 2.08 24.19
C PHE A 53 -23.68 1.40 25.09
N GLU A 54 -23.33 2.00 26.23
CA GLU A 54 -22.47 1.34 27.21
C GLU A 54 -23.04 -0.03 27.64
N LYS A 55 -24.36 -0.14 27.88
CA LYS A 55 -24.99 -1.44 28.18
C LYS A 55 -24.89 -2.41 27.01
N ILE A 56 -25.07 -1.95 25.76
CA ILE A 56 -24.91 -2.78 24.54
C ILE A 56 -23.52 -3.43 24.55
N THR A 57 -22.47 -2.71 24.96
CA THR A 57 -21.10 -3.27 25.01
C THR A 57 -20.90 -4.46 25.97
N TYR A 58 -21.86 -4.73 26.87
CA TYR A 58 -21.87 -5.89 27.76
C TYR A 58 -22.84 -6.99 27.32
N VAL A 59 -23.69 -6.73 26.32
CA VAL A 59 -24.65 -7.71 25.81
C VAL A 59 -23.91 -8.80 25.04
N LYS A 60 -24.29 -10.06 25.28
CA LYS A 60 -23.62 -11.23 24.69
C LYS A 60 -23.66 -11.23 23.16
N ASP A 61 -24.77 -10.78 22.58
CA ASP A 61 -24.95 -10.73 21.12
C ASP A 61 -24.04 -9.69 20.45
N TYR A 62 -23.68 -8.60 21.13
CA TYR A 62 -22.78 -7.56 20.61
C TYR A 62 -21.32 -7.97 20.76
N TYR A 63 -20.87 -8.86 19.88
CA TYR A 63 -19.54 -9.49 19.99
C TYR A 63 -18.36 -8.52 19.85
N LEU A 64 -18.53 -7.37 19.20
CA LEU A 64 -17.43 -6.48 18.78
C LEU A 64 -16.57 -6.04 19.97
N THR A 65 -17.20 -5.70 21.10
CA THR A 65 -16.47 -5.24 22.28
C THR A 65 -15.56 -6.33 22.85
N ASN A 66 -16.06 -7.56 22.98
CA ASN A 66 -15.26 -8.67 23.53
C ASN A 66 -14.21 -9.16 22.52
N ALA A 67 -14.49 -9.09 21.23
CA ALA A 67 -13.52 -9.38 20.18
C ALA A 67 -12.34 -8.39 20.24
N GLU A 68 -12.60 -7.10 20.39
CA GLU A 68 -11.53 -6.10 20.54
C GLU A 68 -10.75 -6.26 21.85
N ILE A 69 -11.43 -6.59 22.95
CA ILE A 69 -10.78 -6.88 24.23
C ILE A 69 -9.87 -8.11 24.12
N GLU A 70 -10.30 -9.19 23.45
CA GLU A 70 -9.45 -10.37 23.19
C GLU A 70 -8.13 -9.95 22.51
N VAL A 71 -8.21 -9.11 21.48
CA VAL A 71 -7.03 -8.61 20.77
C VAL A 71 -6.15 -7.76 21.69
N LEU A 72 -6.73 -6.83 22.44
CA LEU A 72 -5.97 -5.98 23.35
C LEU A 72 -5.31 -6.79 24.47
N GLU A 73 -6.01 -7.72 25.12
CA GLU A 73 -5.43 -8.56 26.17
C GLU A 73 -4.29 -9.45 25.63
N THR A 74 -4.43 -9.94 24.39
CA THR A 74 -3.42 -10.80 23.75
C THR A 74 -2.19 -10.01 23.28
N TYR A 75 -2.37 -8.79 22.80
CA TYR A 75 -1.34 -8.07 22.03
C TYR A 75 -0.97 -6.68 22.58
N ALA A 76 -1.52 -6.22 23.71
CA ALA A 76 -1.30 -4.86 24.21
C ALA A 76 0.18 -4.51 24.39
N ASP A 77 1.04 -5.43 24.85
CA ASP A 77 2.47 -5.16 24.97
C ASP A 77 3.13 -4.90 23.60
N GLN A 78 2.81 -5.72 22.59
CA GLN A 78 3.32 -5.56 21.23
C GLN A 78 2.78 -4.27 20.56
N ILE A 79 1.54 -3.88 20.87
CA ILE A 79 0.97 -2.62 20.42
C ILE A 79 1.69 -1.45 21.12
N ALA A 80 1.85 -1.51 22.43
CA ALA A 80 2.52 -0.49 23.23
C ALA A 80 4.00 -0.31 22.84
N GLU A 81 4.70 -1.38 22.45
CA GLU A 81 6.06 -1.33 21.89
C GLU A 81 6.16 -0.41 20.66
N ARG A 82 5.10 -0.32 19.86
CA ARG A 82 5.03 0.51 18.65
C ARG A 82 4.64 1.97 18.93
N VAL A 83 4.10 2.29 20.10
CA VAL A 83 3.85 3.67 20.53
C VAL A 83 5.17 4.34 20.90
N ARG A 84 5.49 5.49 20.29
CA ARG A 84 6.75 6.19 20.54
C ARG A 84 6.71 6.91 21.90
N PRO A 85 7.81 6.91 22.69
CA PRO A 85 7.91 7.79 23.86
C PRO A 85 7.70 9.26 23.47
N GLY A 86 7.03 10.03 24.35
CA GLY A 86 6.64 11.41 24.10
C GLY A 86 5.40 11.58 23.20
N SER A 87 4.72 10.48 22.85
CA SER A 87 3.55 10.55 21.96
C SER A 87 2.36 11.24 22.62
N VAL A 88 1.67 12.01 21.79
CA VAL A 88 0.27 12.39 22.00
C VAL A 88 -0.59 11.24 21.48
N VAL A 89 -1.21 10.51 22.40
CA VAL A 89 -2.11 9.39 22.10
C VAL A 89 -3.54 9.91 22.13
N VAL A 90 -4.22 9.96 20.99
CA VAL A 90 -5.59 10.52 20.90
C VAL A 90 -6.58 9.40 20.59
N GLU A 91 -7.54 9.13 21.47
CA GLU A 91 -8.65 8.22 21.19
C GLU A 91 -9.85 9.00 20.63
N LEU A 92 -10.26 8.66 19.40
CA LEU A 92 -11.44 9.20 18.75
C LEU A 92 -12.70 8.47 19.24
N GLY A 93 -13.54 9.16 20.01
CA GLY A 93 -14.79 8.60 20.52
C GLY A 93 -14.54 7.61 21.63
N SER A 94 -14.00 8.09 22.75
CA SER A 94 -13.48 7.23 23.81
C SER A 94 -14.53 6.36 24.50
N GLY A 95 -15.78 6.81 24.55
CA GLY A 95 -16.84 6.10 25.26
C GLY A 95 -16.40 5.69 26.67
N ASN A 96 -16.54 4.40 27.00
CA ASN A 96 -15.97 3.84 28.23
C ASN A 96 -14.49 3.45 28.05
N LEU A 97 -13.62 3.93 28.94
CA LEU A 97 -12.16 3.70 28.92
C LEU A 97 -11.72 2.25 29.22
N ARG A 98 -12.64 1.30 29.45
CA ARG A 98 -12.35 -0.11 29.76
C ARG A 98 -11.39 -0.77 28.76
N LYS A 99 -11.58 -0.51 27.47
CA LYS A 99 -10.76 -1.10 26.40
C LYS A 99 -9.38 -0.46 26.37
N VAL A 100 -9.33 0.87 26.21
CA VAL A 100 -8.07 1.60 26.08
C VAL A 100 -7.20 1.48 27.33
N ASN A 101 -7.79 1.32 28.52
CA ASN A 101 -7.06 1.09 29.76
C ASN A 101 -6.13 -0.15 29.70
N ILE A 102 -6.48 -1.19 28.94
CA ILE A 102 -5.60 -2.36 28.73
C ILE A 102 -4.31 -1.92 28.04
N LEU A 103 -4.41 -1.07 27.01
CA LEU A 103 -3.28 -0.52 26.28
C LEU A 103 -2.50 0.50 27.12
N LEU A 104 -3.17 1.40 27.85
CA LEU A 104 -2.51 2.37 28.72
C LEU A 104 -1.69 1.69 29.81
N GLN A 105 -2.18 0.58 30.38
CA GLN A 105 -1.41 -0.22 31.33
C GLN A 105 -0.18 -0.87 30.69
N ALA A 106 -0.26 -1.30 29.42
CA ALA A 106 0.91 -1.81 28.70
C ALA A 106 1.96 -0.72 28.46
N ILE A 107 1.53 0.47 28.05
CA ILE A 107 2.41 1.65 27.89
C ILE A 107 3.09 2.01 29.22
N GLU A 108 2.33 2.00 30.31
CA GLU A 108 2.84 2.24 31.67
C GLU A 108 3.87 1.18 32.09
N ARG A 109 3.61 -0.11 31.85
CA ARG A 109 4.57 -1.20 32.13
C ARG A 109 5.88 -1.03 31.36
N LEU A 110 5.83 -0.50 30.14
CA LEU A 110 7.00 -0.21 29.31
C LEU A 110 7.68 1.12 29.66
N ALA A 111 7.21 1.84 30.69
CA ALA A 111 7.74 3.11 31.15
C ALA A 111 7.86 4.18 30.04
N LYS A 112 6.86 4.24 29.15
CA LYS A 112 6.83 5.21 28.06
C LYS A 112 6.01 6.43 28.45
N ASP A 113 6.68 7.58 28.59
CA ASP A 113 6.00 8.84 28.87
C ASP A 113 5.08 9.22 27.69
N VAL A 114 3.78 9.32 27.93
CA VAL A 114 2.78 9.72 26.91
C VAL A 114 1.73 10.67 27.49
N GLU A 115 1.14 11.47 26.61
CA GLU A 115 -0.06 12.25 26.92
C GLU A 115 -1.25 11.59 26.21
N TYR A 116 -2.15 11.01 26.98
CA TYR A 116 -3.37 10.38 26.49
C TYR A 116 -4.53 11.37 26.48
N TYR A 117 -5.22 11.48 25.37
CA TYR A 117 -6.34 12.38 25.13
C TYR A 117 -7.59 11.59 24.70
N ALA A 118 -8.61 11.58 25.55
CA ALA A 118 -9.93 11.05 25.23
C ALA A 118 -10.77 12.11 24.52
N VAL A 119 -11.20 11.87 23.28
CA VAL A 119 -12.09 12.79 22.53
C VAL A 119 -13.53 12.33 22.70
N ASP A 120 -14.39 13.24 23.16
CA ASP A 120 -15.83 13.00 23.26
C ASP A 120 -16.67 14.27 23.04
N LEU A 121 -17.91 14.08 22.62
CA LEU A 121 -18.92 15.12 22.39
C LEU A 121 -19.66 15.50 23.68
N SER A 122 -19.49 14.74 24.76
CA SER A 122 -20.19 14.94 26.03
C SER A 122 -19.19 15.23 27.16
N LEU A 123 -19.14 16.49 27.60
CA LEU A 123 -18.34 16.89 28.77
C LEU A 123 -18.70 16.07 30.02
N PRO A 124 -19.98 15.85 30.37
CA PRO A 124 -20.34 14.99 31.52
C PRO A 124 -19.81 13.56 31.41
N GLU A 125 -19.79 12.98 30.21
CA GLU A 125 -19.27 11.61 30.03
C GLU A 125 -17.74 11.56 30.11
N LEU A 126 -17.02 12.59 29.62
CA LEU A 126 -15.58 12.71 29.87
C LEU A 126 -15.27 12.76 31.36
N GLU A 127 -15.98 13.62 32.11
CA GLU A 127 -15.81 13.74 33.56
C GLU A 127 -16.10 12.43 34.29
N ARG A 128 -17.18 11.74 33.91
CA ARG A 128 -17.55 10.44 34.48
C ARG A 128 -16.49 9.39 34.21
N THR A 129 -16.05 9.26 32.97
CA THR A 129 -15.14 8.17 32.58
C THR A 129 -13.75 8.34 33.18
N PHE A 130 -13.27 9.59 33.33
CA PHE A 130 -12.05 9.87 34.11
C PHE A 130 -12.20 9.64 35.61
N ALA A 131 -13.41 9.70 36.17
CA ALA A 131 -13.63 9.36 37.56
C ALA A 131 -13.56 7.85 37.84
N GLU A 132 -13.76 7.02 36.80
CA GLU A 132 -13.78 5.55 36.88
C GLU A 132 -12.43 4.91 36.53
N ILE A 133 -11.56 5.58 35.77
CA ILE A 133 -10.25 5.02 35.40
C ILE A 133 -9.27 4.98 36.59
N PRO A 134 -8.46 3.92 36.76
CA PRO A 134 -7.43 3.88 37.79
C PRO A 134 -6.44 5.03 37.66
N THR A 135 -6.11 5.70 38.77
CA THR A 135 -5.23 6.89 38.78
C THR A 135 -3.75 6.57 39.04
N ASN A 136 -3.33 5.31 38.96
CA ASN A 136 -1.97 4.89 39.35
C ASN A 136 -0.97 4.90 38.17
N TYR A 137 -1.04 5.93 37.32
CA TYR A 137 -0.10 6.11 36.20
C TYR A 137 1.04 7.06 36.57
N GLN A 138 2.29 6.65 36.30
CA GLN A 138 3.50 7.47 36.45
C GLN A 138 3.94 8.04 35.09
N HIS A 139 3.79 7.27 34.03
CA HIS A 139 4.24 7.61 32.68
C HIS A 139 3.10 8.06 31.76
N VAL A 140 1.87 7.57 31.99
CA VAL A 140 0.68 7.97 31.22
C VAL A 140 -0.01 9.18 31.87
N LYS A 141 -0.05 10.31 31.16
CA LYS A 141 -0.81 11.51 31.58
C LYS A 141 -2.17 11.55 30.89
N LEU A 142 -3.25 11.41 31.66
CA LEU A 142 -4.62 11.44 31.14
C LEU A 142 -5.12 12.87 30.97
N LYS A 143 -5.80 13.15 29.84
CA LYS A 143 -6.44 14.43 29.49
C LYS A 143 -7.68 14.18 28.62
N GLY A 144 -8.63 15.11 28.62
CA GLY A 144 -9.83 15.07 27.78
C GLY A 144 -9.83 16.16 26.70
N LEU A 145 -10.46 15.87 25.57
CA LEU A 145 -10.76 16.81 24.49
C LEU A 145 -12.27 16.83 24.27
N TYR A 146 -12.92 17.94 24.64
CA TYR A 146 -14.34 18.12 24.43
C TYR A 146 -14.58 18.71 23.03
N GLY A 147 -15.10 17.90 22.12
CA GLY A 147 -15.37 18.28 20.73
C GLY A 147 -15.65 17.11 19.79
N THR A 148 -15.84 17.41 18.51
CA THR A 148 -16.04 16.42 17.44
C THR A 148 -14.72 15.84 16.94
N TYR A 149 -14.78 14.84 16.07
CA TYR A 149 -13.59 14.34 15.36
C TYR A 149 -12.90 15.42 14.54
N ASP A 150 -13.66 16.28 13.86
CA ASP A 150 -13.10 17.39 13.07
C ASP A 150 -12.40 18.43 13.97
N HIS A 151 -12.97 18.73 15.14
CA HIS A 151 -12.30 19.59 16.11
C HIS A 151 -10.98 18.95 16.60
N ALA A 152 -10.97 17.64 16.85
CA ALA A 152 -9.76 16.93 17.25
C ALA A 152 -8.71 16.93 16.13
N LEU A 153 -9.13 16.79 14.87
CA LEU A 153 -8.28 16.90 13.70
C LEU A 153 -7.61 18.28 13.62
N GLU A 154 -8.36 19.37 13.79
CA GLU A 154 -7.79 20.72 13.80
C GLU A 154 -6.89 20.98 15.01
N TRP A 155 -7.24 20.43 16.17
CA TRP A 155 -6.38 20.50 17.36
C TRP A 155 -5.05 19.78 17.16
N LEU A 156 -5.04 18.62 16.50
CA LEU A 156 -3.83 17.86 16.15
C LEU A 156 -2.89 18.65 15.22
N LYS A 157 -3.44 19.52 14.36
CA LYS A 157 -2.67 20.43 13.48
C LYS A 157 -2.15 21.67 14.20
N SER A 158 -2.60 21.94 15.42
CA SER A 158 -2.21 23.15 16.15
C SER A 158 -0.70 23.21 16.44
N PRO A 159 -0.07 24.40 16.48
CA PRO A 159 1.37 24.53 16.76
C PRO A 159 1.84 23.93 18.09
N LYS A 160 0.91 23.71 19.04
CA LYS A 160 1.22 23.09 20.35
C LYS A 160 1.47 21.58 20.26
N VAL A 161 0.91 20.93 19.24
CA VAL A 161 0.85 19.46 19.12
C VAL A 161 1.49 18.98 17.82
N SER A 162 1.52 19.82 16.78
CA SER A 162 1.94 19.42 15.43
C SER A 162 3.36 18.85 15.36
N SER A 163 4.28 19.28 16.22
CA SER A 163 5.66 18.79 16.31
C SER A 163 5.86 17.55 17.19
N LYS A 164 4.88 17.17 18.00
CA LYS A 164 4.97 15.98 18.86
C LYS A 164 4.66 14.71 18.04
N PRO A 165 5.28 13.57 18.35
CA PRO A 165 4.86 12.29 17.78
C PRO A 165 3.41 11.98 18.20
N LYS A 166 2.65 11.32 17.33
CA LYS A 166 1.22 11.06 17.51
C LYS A 166 0.90 9.58 17.30
N THR A 167 -0.05 9.10 18.07
CA THR A 167 -0.72 7.81 17.86
C THR A 167 -2.21 8.03 17.98
N ILE A 168 -2.97 7.86 16.90
CA ILE A 168 -4.42 8.01 16.91
C ILE A 168 -5.05 6.63 17.13
N LEU A 169 -5.97 6.52 18.07
CA LEU A 169 -6.74 5.32 18.33
C LEU A 169 -8.16 5.53 17.80
N TRP A 170 -8.63 4.65 16.93
CA TRP A 170 -10.02 4.62 16.47
C TRP A 170 -10.58 3.23 16.70
N LEU A 171 -11.01 3.00 17.94
CA LEU A 171 -11.39 1.69 18.46
C LEU A 171 -12.89 1.43 18.31
N GLY A 172 -13.29 0.17 18.53
CA GLY A 172 -14.69 -0.26 18.59
C GLY A 172 -15.37 -0.43 17.24
N SER A 173 -14.60 -0.54 16.15
CA SER A 173 -15.11 -0.60 14.78
C SER A 173 -16.03 0.56 14.40
N SER A 174 -15.79 1.75 14.99
CA SER A 174 -16.47 3.00 14.64
C SER A 174 -16.31 3.37 13.15
N LEU A 175 -15.26 2.86 12.50
CA LEU A 175 -15.07 2.91 11.06
C LEU A 175 -16.27 2.34 10.29
N GLY A 176 -16.95 1.34 10.83
CA GLY A 176 -18.16 0.76 10.25
C GLY A 176 -19.33 1.73 10.12
N ASN A 177 -19.33 2.86 10.82
CA ASN A 177 -20.40 3.86 10.72
C ASN A 177 -20.30 4.73 9.45
N PHE A 178 -19.22 4.57 8.68
CA PHE A 178 -18.96 5.28 7.44
C PHE A 178 -19.22 4.35 6.25
N THR A 179 -19.73 4.90 5.15
CA THR A 179 -19.77 4.13 3.91
C THR A 179 -18.35 3.90 3.40
N ARG A 180 -18.15 2.86 2.58
CA ARG A 180 -16.84 2.58 1.98
C ARG A 180 -16.21 3.78 1.27
N ALA A 181 -17.02 4.65 0.67
CA ALA A 181 -16.55 5.83 -0.04
C ALA A 181 -16.13 6.97 0.91
N ASP A 182 -16.67 7.02 2.12
CA ASP A 182 -16.43 8.10 3.07
C ASP A 182 -15.21 7.86 3.98
N VAL A 183 -14.82 6.60 4.20
CA VAL A 183 -13.67 6.27 5.06
C VAL A 183 -12.33 6.83 4.51
N PRO A 184 -11.96 6.65 3.22
CA PRO A 184 -10.66 7.13 2.73
C PRO A 184 -10.47 8.65 2.85
N PRO A 185 -11.44 9.51 2.48
CA PRO A 185 -11.34 10.95 2.70
C PRO A 185 -11.17 11.31 4.19
N PHE A 186 -11.90 10.65 5.08
CA PHE A 186 -11.80 10.87 6.53
C PHE A 186 -10.40 10.53 7.06
N LEU A 187 -9.86 9.37 6.70
CA LEU A 187 -8.51 8.95 7.08
C LEU A 187 -7.43 9.85 6.47
N THR A 188 -7.64 10.32 5.24
CA THR A 188 -6.74 11.28 4.59
C THR A 188 -6.65 12.58 5.39
N GLY A 189 -7.77 13.07 5.94
CA GLY A 189 -7.78 14.22 6.84
C GLY A 189 -6.84 14.02 8.04
N PHE A 190 -6.97 12.91 8.76
CA PHE A 190 -6.09 12.59 9.89
C PHE A 190 -4.64 12.37 9.46
N ARG A 191 -4.38 11.69 8.34
CA ARG A 191 -3.03 11.53 7.78
C ARG A 191 -2.35 12.89 7.54
N GLN A 192 -3.08 13.94 7.16
CA GLN A 192 -2.50 15.26 6.98
C GLN A 192 -2.05 15.90 8.31
N ALA A 193 -2.68 15.56 9.44
CA ALA A 193 -2.26 16.01 10.77
C ALA A 193 -1.10 15.19 11.37
N LEU A 194 -0.78 14.04 10.78
CA LEU A 194 0.33 13.17 11.15
C LEU A 194 1.66 13.62 10.53
N GLN A 195 2.75 13.39 11.24
CA GLN A 195 4.11 13.42 10.69
C GLN A 195 4.51 12.03 10.16
N PRO A 196 5.50 11.93 9.26
CA PRO A 196 6.03 10.62 8.89
C PRO A 196 6.43 9.78 10.11
N GLY A 197 6.00 8.52 10.13
CA GLY A 197 6.17 7.60 11.25
C GLY A 197 5.21 7.82 12.43
N ASP A 198 4.32 8.80 12.39
CA ASP A 198 3.13 8.79 13.26
C ASP A 198 2.17 7.68 12.82
N THR A 199 1.35 7.22 13.77
CA THR A 199 0.63 5.95 13.63
C THR A 199 -0.86 6.12 13.94
N MET A 200 -1.66 5.20 13.40
CA MET A 200 -3.05 5.01 13.77
C MET A 200 -3.29 3.54 14.12
N LEU A 201 -4.09 3.30 15.15
CA LEU A 201 -4.58 1.98 15.55
C LEU A 201 -6.10 1.95 15.35
N ILE A 202 -6.55 1.20 14.34
CA ILE A 202 -7.94 1.22 13.88
C ILE A 202 -8.55 -0.15 14.08
N GLY A 203 -9.66 -0.22 14.83
CA GLY A 203 -10.45 -1.43 14.97
C GLY A 203 -11.35 -1.64 13.75
N ILE A 204 -11.28 -2.81 13.13
CA ILE A 204 -12.07 -3.17 11.95
C ILE A 204 -12.74 -4.52 12.16
N ASP A 205 -14.04 -4.54 11.92
CA ASP A 205 -14.87 -5.74 11.93
C ASP A 205 -14.94 -6.35 10.51
N SER A 206 -14.44 -7.57 10.40
CA SER A 206 -14.39 -8.36 9.16
C SER A 206 -15.40 -9.52 9.16
N CYS A 207 -16.32 -9.56 10.13
CA CYS A 207 -17.32 -10.60 10.23
C CYS A 207 -18.27 -10.60 9.02
N LYS A 208 -18.41 -11.76 8.37
CA LYS A 208 -19.33 -11.98 7.25
C LYS A 208 -20.41 -13.01 7.58
N GLU A 209 -20.64 -13.31 8.86
CA GLU A 209 -21.69 -14.23 9.33
C GLU A 209 -23.01 -13.48 9.53
N PRO A 210 -24.02 -13.64 8.65
CA PRO A 210 -25.20 -12.78 8.62
C PRO A 210 -25.97 -12.71 9.95
N GLU A 211 -26.27 -13.87 10.53
CA GLU A 211 -27.00 -13.96 11.80
C GLU A 211 -26.22 -13.34 12.96
N ARG A 212 -24.91 -13.52 13.01
CA ARG A 212 -24.09 -12.98 14.10
C ARG A 212 -24.03 -11.45 14.02
N VAL A 213 -23.86 -10.90 12.82
CA VAL A 213 -23.90 -9.44 12.62
C VAL A 213 -25.29 -8.91 12.92
N PHE A 214 -26.35 -9.54 12.39
CA PHE A 214 -27.73 -9.15 12.67
C PHE A 214 -28.01 -9.09 14.17
N ARG A 215 -27.64 -10.13 14.92
CA ARG A 215 -27.85 -10.20 16.38
C ARG A 215 -27.07 -9.15 17.16
N ALA A 216 -25.90 -8.73 16.69
CA ALA A 216 -25.15 -7.64 17.34
C ALA A 216 -25.98 -6.34 17.37
N TYR A 217 -26.70 -6.02 16.30
CA TYR A 217 -27.52 -4.81 16.21
C TYR A 217 -29.02 -5.07 16.48
N ASN A 218 -29.40 -6.32 16.74
CA ASN A 218 -30.77 -6.75 17.07
C ASN A 218 -30.73 -7.76 18.23
N ASP A 219 -30.17 -7.34 19.37
CA ASP A 219 -29.93 -8.18 20.52
C ASP A 219 -31.23 -8.75 21.14
N SER A 220 -31.16 -9.95 21.73
CA SER A 220 -32.35 -10.54 22.41
C SER A 220 -32.79 -9.78 23.65
N ASP A 221 -31.89 -9.04 24.28
CA ASP A 221 -32.16 -8.35 25.55
C ASP A 221 -32.94 -7.03 25.31
N GLY A 222 -33.08 -6.64 24.04
CA GLY A 222 -33.82 -5.45 23.60
C GLY A 222 -33.12 -4.14 23.93
N VAL A 223 -31.83 -4.18 24.27
CA VAL A 223 -31.05 -2.99 24.66
C VAL A 223 -30.81 -2.09 23.45
N THR A 224 -30.44 -2.66 22.30
CA THR A 224 -30.26 -1.92 21.04
C THR A 224 -31.57 -1.32 20.56
N ARG A 225 -32.69 -2.03 20.69
CA ARG A 225 -34.02 -1.45 20.45
C ARG A 225 -34.27 -0.22 21.33
N ASN A 226 -33.96 -0.29 22.62
CA ASN A 226 -34.15 0.83 23.53
C ASN A 226 -33.22 2.01 23.19
N PHE A 227 -32.00 1.73 22.73
CA PHE A 227 -31.06 2.72 22.22
C PHE A 227 -31.61 3.44 20.98
N THR A 228 -32.10 2.71 19.98
CA THR A 228 -32.71 3.30 18.79
C THR A 228 -33.92 4.16 19.12
N LEU A 229 -34.83 3.66 19.96
CA LEU A 229 -36.03 4.41 20.34
C LEU A 229 -35.73 5.61 21.26
N ASN A 230 -34.60 5.60 21.97
CA ASN A 230 -34.11 6.78 22.68
C ASN A 230 -33.75 7.91 21.71
N GLY A 231 -33.17 7.59 20.54
CA GLY A 231 -32.90 8.59 19.51
C GLY A 231 -34.13 9.36 19.06
N LEU A 232 -35.29 8.68 18.99
CA LEU A 232 -36.55 9.34 18.67
C LEU A 232 -37.03 10.30 19.78
N LYS A 233 -36.78 9.95 21.05
CA LYS A 233 -37.03 10.87 22.17
C LYS A 233 -36.13 12.10 22.10
N ASN A 234 -34.87 11.90 21.72
CA ASN A 234 -33.93 13.00 21.52
C ASN A 234 -34.36 13.89 20.34
N ALA A 235 -34.85 13.30 19.24
CA ALA A 235 -35.42 14.04 18.11
C ALA A 235 -36.56 14.96 18.55
N ASN A 236 -37.48 14.49 19.41
CA ASN A 236 -38.54 15.35 19.97
C ASN A 236 -37.98 16.57 20.71
N ARG A 237 -36.91 16.38 21.50
CA ARG A 237 -36.27 17.48 22.23
C ARG A 237 -35.70 18.52 21.28
N ILE A 238 -35.00 18.07 20.24
CA ILE A 238 -34.39 18.94 19.22
C ILE A 238 -35.45 19.68 18.40
N MET A 239 -36.54 18.99 18.03
CA MET A 239 -37.67 19.59 17.30
C MET A 239 -38.58 20.47 18.17
N GLY A 240 -38.41 20.45 19.49
CA GLY A 240 -39.27 21.17 20.44
C GLY A 240 -40.72 20.69 20.47
N THR A 241 -41.02 19.52 19.89
CA THR A 241 -42.38 18.97 19.74
C THR A 241 -42.37 17.47 19.95
N GLU A 242 -43.41 16.94 20.61
CA GLU A 242 -43.54 15.50 20.87
C GLU A 242 -44.28 14.79 19.72
N VAL A 243 -43.54 14.47 18.66
CA VAL A 243 -44.07 13.82 17.45
C VAL A 243 -43.71 12.33 17.37
N PHE A 244 -42.58 11.93 17.95
CA PHE A 244 -42.17 10.53 18.05
C PHE A 244 -42.53 9.94 19.41
N LYS A 245 -43.61 9.15 19.48
CA LYS A 245 -44.03 8.45 20.71
C LYS A 245 -43.49 7.03 20.72
N PRO A 246 -42.52 6.65 21.56
CA PRO A 246 -41.77 5.39 21.42
C PRO A 246 -42.61 4.10 21.39
N ASP A 247 -43.79 4.10 22.00
CA ASP A 247 -44.76 2.99 21.99
C ASP A 247 -45.52 2.85 20.65
N GLU A 248 -45.44 3.86 19.80
CA GLU A 248 -46.02 3.90 18.44
C GLU A 248 -44.99 3.58 17.36
N TRP A 249 -43.76 3.21 17.74
CA TRP A 249 -42.65 2.93 16.83
C TRP A 249 -41.98 1.59 17.13
N GLU A 250 -41.47 0.97 16.10
CA GLU A 250 -40.65 -0.24 16.18
C GLU A 250 -39.25 0.00 15.62
N HIS A 251 -38.28 -0.75 16.17
CA HIS A 251 -36.94 -0.87 15.64
C HIS A 251 -36.89 -2.09 14.73
N CYS A 252 -36.39 -1.92 13.51
CA CYS A 252 -36.18 -2.99 12.55
C CYS A 252 -34.71 -2.98 12.12
N GLY A 253 -34.07 -4.15 12.01
CA GLY A 253 -32.74 -4.27 11.43
C GLY A 253 -32.75 -5.19 10.22
N GLU A 254 -31.74 -5.06 9.36
CA GLU A 254 -31.44 -6.03 8.32
C GLU A 254 -29.93 -6.10 8.07
N PHE A 255 -29.44 -7.29 7.71
CA PHE A 255 -28.06 -7.46 7.23
C PHE A 255 -28.09 -7.67 5.72
N VAL A 256 -27.39 -6.80 4.99
CA VAL A 256 -27.27 -6.85 3.54
C VAL A 256 -26.04 -7.70 3.19
N GLU A 257 -26.24 -9.00 2.97
CA GLU A 257 -25.15 -9.96 2.78
C GLU A 257 -24.23 -9.61 1.61
N LYS A 258 -24.81 -9.20 0.48
CA LYS A 258 -24.08 -8.93 -0.77
C LYS A 258 -22.98 -7.89 -0.59
N ASP A 259 -23.28 -6.82 0.15
CA ASP A 259 -22.37 -5.71 0.36
C ASP A 259 -21.80 -5.68 1.79
N GLY A 260 -22.20 -6.62 2.67
CA GLY A 260 -21.60 -6.84 3.98
C GLY A 260 -21.80 -5.71 4.98
N TYR A 261 -23.04 -5.30 5.24
CA TYR A 261 -23.34 -4.28 6.24
C TYR A 261 -24.71 -4.48 6.90
N HIS A 262 -24.84 -4.00 8.14
CA HIS A 262 -26.14 -3.92 8.84
C HIS A 262 -26.77 -2.54 8.66
N ARG A 263 -28.10 -2.48 8.63
CA ARG A 263 -28.89 -1.25 8.61
C ARG A 263 -29.96 -1.32 9.68
N ALA A 264 -30.09 -0.25 10.46
CA ALA A 264 -31.16 -0.09 11.42
C ALA A 264 -32.19 0.95 10.94
N PHE A 265 -33.44 0.66 11.20
CA PHE A 265 -34.59 1.49 10.85
C PHE A 265 -35.50 1.69 12.05
N VAL A 266 -36.24 2.78 12.00
CA VAL A 266 -37.47 2.98 12.77
C VAL A 266 -38.67 2.94 11.84
N SER A 267 -39.77 2.39 12.30
CA SER A 267 -41.01 2.26 11.54
C SER A 267 -42.21 2.61 12.43
N PRO A 268 -43.19 3.41 11.96
CA PRO A 268 -44.35 3.75 12.76
C PRO A 268 -45.39 2.63 12.71
N LEU A 269 -46.00 2.33 13.85
CA LEU A 269 -47.02 1.28 14.00
C LEU A 269 -48.42 1.73 13.52
N LYS A 270 -48.56 3.00 13.15
CA LYS A 270 -49.75 3.64 12.57
C LYS A 270 -49.32 4.79 11.65
N ASP A 271 -50.26 5.34 10.88
CA ASP A 271 -50.00 6.56 10.10
C ASP A 271 -49.70 7.74 11.05
N VAL A 272 -48.61 8.46 10.77
CA VAL A 272 -48.16 9.63 11.55
C VAL A 272 -47.80 10.79 10.64
N ILE A 273 -47.83 12.02 11.16
CA ILE A 273 -47.40 13.22 10.46
C ILE A 273 -46.27 13.84 11.26
N ILE A 274 -45.11 14.00 10.64
CA ILE A 274 -43.92 14.57 11.26
C ILE A 274 -43.46 15.72 10.39
N ASP A 275 -43.43 16.92 10.95
CA ASP A 275 -43.04 18.13 10.21
C ASP A 275 -43.83 18.30 8.88
N GLY A 276 -45.11 17.93 8.87
CA GLY A 276 -45.96 17.98 7.67
C GLY A 276 -45.73 16.85 6.65
N VAL A 277 -44.77 15.95 6.87
CA VAL A 277 -44.56 14.74 6.06
C VAL A 277 -45.45 13.62 6.60
N GLN A 278 -46.31 13.07 5.73
CA GLN A 278 -47.14 11.91 6.08
C GLN A 278 -46.33 10.63 5.92
N LEU A 279 -46.23 9.87 7.00
CA LEU A 279 -45.57 8.56 7.04
C LEU A 279 -46.63 7.49 7.26
N LYS A 280 -46.61 6.45 6.43
CA LYS A 280 -47.55 5.33 6.52
C LYS A 280 -47.11 4.33 7.58
N LYS A 281 -48.08 3.64 8.17
CA LYS A 281 -47.78 2.45 9.01
C LYS A 281 -46.82 1.51 8.27
N GLY A 282 -45.73 1.11 8.94
CA GLY A 282 -44.74 0.19 8.38
C GLY A 282 -43.68 0.85 7.49
N GLU A 283 -43.77 2.16 7.23
CA GLU A 283 -42.79 2.88 6.42
C GLU A 283 -41.45 2.98 7.16
N ARG A 284 -40.38 2.49 6.56
CA ARG A 284 -39.05 2.42 7.17
C ARG A 284 -38.30 3.73 6.99
N ILE A 285 -37.71 4.22 8.07
CA ILE A 285 -36.81 5.38 8.09
C ILE A 285 -35.48 4.90 8.65
N ARG A 286 -34.41 4.99 7.85
CA ARG A 286 -33.09 4.52 8.27
C ARG A 286 -32.48 5.46 9.29
N ILE A 287 -31.84 4.92 10.33
CA ILE A 287 -31.22 5.70 11.41
C ILE A 287 -29.75 5.34 11.66
N GLU A 288 -29.29 4.18 11.21
CA GLU A 288 -27.91 3.72 11.41
C GLU A 288 -27.50 2.73 10.31
N GLU A 289 -26.21 2.68 9.99
CA GLU A 289 -25.58 1.61 9.22
C GLU A 289 -24.28 1.17 9.88
N SER A 290 -23.92 -0.11 9.73
CA SER A 290 -22.63 -0.63 10.19
C SER A 290 -22.00 -1.57 9.17
N TRP A 291 -20.97 -1.09 8.48
CA TRP A 291 -20.23 -1.77 7.43
C TRP A 291 -19.16 -2.72 7.97
N LYS A 292 -18.96 -3.84 7.26
CA LYS A 292 -17.97 -4.89 7.55
C LYS A 292 -17.00 -5.03 6.39
N PHE A 293 -15.71 -5.07 6.68
CA PHE A 293 -14.66 -4.97 5.67
C PHE A 293 -13.89 -6.28 5.56
N ASP A 294 -13.79 -6.82 4.36
CA ASP A 294 -12.88 -7.94 4.09
C ASP A 294 -11.43 -7.47 3.88
N LYS A 295 -10.53 -8.44 3.69
CA LYS A 295 -9.10 -8.16 3.53
C LYS A 295 -8.79 -7.24 2.34
N GLN A 296 -9.42 -7.46 1.19
CA GLN A 296 -9.15 -6.67 -0.02
C GLN A 296 -9.67 -5.24 0.16
N GLU A 297 -10.85 -5.09 0.76
CA GLU A 297 -11.45 -3.79 1.08
C GLU A 297 -10.58 -2.98 2.05
N ILE A 298 -9.95 -3.65 3.01
CA ILE A 298 -9.02 -3.02 3.97
C ILE A 298 -7.72 -2.59 3.29
N GLU A 299 -7.13 -3.43 2.44
CA GLU A 299 -5.92 -3.08 1.68
C GLU A 299 -6.18 -1.88 0.76
N HIS A 300 -7.34 -1.87 0.09
CA HIS A 300 -7.81 -0.77 -0.74
C HIS A 300 -7.94 0.53 0.06
N LEU A 301 -8.51 0.45 1.25
CA LEU A 301 -8.70 1.60 2.14
C LEU A 301 -7.37 2.29 2.50
N TRP A 302 -6.32 1.52 2.81
CA TRP A 302 -5.02 2.08 3.16
C TRP A 302 -4.36 2.77 1.97
N SER A 303 -4.43 2.15 0.80
CA SER A 303 -3.92 2.72 -0.45
C SER A 303 -4.59 4.07 -0.76
N GLU A 304 -5.93 4.12 -0.74
CA GLU A 304 -6.68 5.36 -1.01
C GLU A 304 -6.45 6.45 0.03
N ALA A 305 -6.26 6.08 1.31
CA ALA A 305 -5.93 7.02 2.37
C ALA A 305 -4.46 7.52 2.32
N GLY A 306 -3.59 6.87 1.54
CA GLY A 306 -2.14 7.11 1.53
C GLY A 306 -1.45 6.67 2.82
N LEU A 307 -1.96 5.63 3.47
CA LEU A 307 -1.43 5.03 4.70
C LEU A 307 -0.78 3.69 4.37
N ILE A 308 0.29 3.33 5.07
CA ILE A 308 0.93 2.02 4.91
C ILE A 308 0.55 1.11 6.07
N PRO A 309 0.07 -0.13 5.81
CA PRO A 309 -0.20 -1.11 6.85
C PRO A 309 1.11 -1.66 7.45
N ASN A 310 1.20 -1.66 8.79
CA ASN A 310 2.38 -2.15 9.50
C ASN A 310 2.16 -3.57 10.07
N THR A 311 1.16 -3.71 10.93
CA THR A 311 0.86 -4.97 11.62
C THR A 311 -0.64 -5.03 11.89
N VAL A 312 -1.22 -6.22 11.74
CA VAL A 312 -2.62 -6.49 12.11
C VAL A 312 -2.63 -7.47 13.27
N PHE A 313 -3.30 -7.09 14.35
CA PHE A 313 -3.55 -7.94 15.51
C PHE A 313 -5.00 -8.39 15.44
N SER A 314 -5.24 -9.69 15.26
CA SER A 314 -6.59 -10.22 15.02
C SER A 314 -7.03 -11.17 16.12
N THR A 315 -8.34 -11.36 16.24
CA THR A 315 -8.92 -12.41 17.07
C THR A 315 -8.44 -13.79 16.59
N SER A 316 -8.56 -14.77 17.47
CA SER A 316 -8.32 -16.18 17.13
C SER A 316 -9.16 -16.67 15.94
N ARG A 317 -10.35 -16.10 15.73
CA ARG A 317 -11.25 -16.36 14.59
C ARG A 317 -10.84 -15.62 13.31
N GLY A 318 -10.11 -14.50 13.42
CA GLY A 318 -9.70 -13.68 12.29
C GLY A 318 -10.79 -12.79 11.71
N ASP A 319 -11.91 -12.61 12.41
CA ASP A 319 -13.08 -11.84 11.99
C ASP A 319 -13.14 -10.43 12.61
N TYR A 320 -12.18 -10.08 13.45
CA TYR A 320 -11.96 -8.73 13.98
C TYR A 320 -10.46 -8.46 14.08
N GLY A 321 -10.03 -7.24 13.75
CA GLY A 321 -8.64 -6.84 13.77
C GLY A 321 -8.40 -5.43 14.27
N LEU A 322 -7.32 -5.24 15.03
CA LEU A 322 -6.69 -3.95 15.26
C LEU A 322 -5.58 -3.75 14.22
N HIS A 323 -5.80 -2.81 13.32
CA HIS A 323 -4.90 -2.47 12.22
C HIS A 323 -4.00 -1.32 12.64
N PHE A 324 -2.70 -1.58 12.70
CA PHE A 324 -1.68 -0.57 12.95
C PHE A 324 -1.18 -0.05 11.61
N VAL A 325 -1.43 1.21 11.31
CA VAL A 325 -1.05 1.88 10.05
C VAL A 325 -0.21 3.12 10.36
N SER A 326 0.60 3.57 9.39
CA SER A 326 1.41 4.78 9.57
C SER A 326 1.41 5.67 8.34
N LYS A 327 1.70 6.96 8.57
CA LYS A 327 2.03 7.88 7.49
C LYS A 327 3.46 7.61 7.01
N PRO A 328 3.66 7.23 5.74
CA PRO A 328 5.01 7.06 5.20
C PRO A 328 5.67 8.42 4.96
N THR A 329 6.98 8.43 4.74
CA THR A 329 7.73 9.64 4.38
C THR A 329 7.46 10.09 2.95
N PHE A 330 7.24 9.15 2.04
CA PHE A 330 6.80 9.34 0.67
C PHE A 330 5.78 8.24 0.30
N PHE A 331 4.95 8.47 -0.72
CA PHE A 331 3.96 7.48 -1.15
C PHE A 331 3.78 7.49 -2.67
N PHE A 332 4.11 6.37 -3.32
CA PHE A 332 3.87 6.20 -4.75
C PHE A 332 2.53 5.49 -4.97
N PRO A 333 1.56 6.12 -5.67
CA PRO A 333 0.25 5.52 -5.90
C PRO A 333 0.32 4.24 -6.74
N THR A 334 -0.67 3.36 -6.58
CA THR A 334 -0.74 2.06 -7.29
C THR A 334 -1.75 2.05 -8.44
N LYS A 335 -2.59 3.09 -8.57
CA LYS A 335 -3.55 3.22 -9.66
C LYS A 335 -3.01 4.05 -10.84
N PRO A 336 -3.12 3.57 -12.09
CA PRO A 336 -2.67 4.30 -13.28
C PRO A 336 -3.20 5.73 -13.38
N GLU A 337 -4.44 5.96 -12.97
CA GLU A 337 -5.10 7.27 -12.98
C GLU A 337 -4.44 8.28 -12.03
N GLN A 338 -3.64 7.79 -11.07
CA GLN A 338 -2.90 8.59 -10.09
C GLN A 338 -1.43 8.69 -10.48
N TYR A 339 -0.71 7.58 -10.64
CA TYR A 339 0.75 7.60 -10.86
C TYR A 339 1.15 7.89 -12.32
N ALA A 340 0.22 7.74 -13.27
CA ALA A 340 0.44 8.02 -14.69
C ALA A 340 -0.65 8.94 -15.26
N ALA A 341 -1.27 9.76 -14.40
CA ALA A 341 -2.39 10.66 -14.73
C ALA A 341 -2.13 11.54 -15.96
N LYS A 342 -0.87 11.97 -16.13
CA LYS A 342 -0.43 12.75 -17.27
C LYS A 342 0.85 12.20 -17.90
N PRO A 343 1.05 12.42 -19.21
CA PRO A 343 2.27 12.03 -19.89
C PRO A 343 3.47 12.91 -19.60
N VAL A 344 3.54 13.73 -18.57
CA VAL A 344 4.80 14.34 -18.06
C VAL A 344 4.70 14.27 -16.55
N PRO A 345 5.73 13.80 -15.81
CA PRO A 345 5.67 13.81 -14.36
C PRO A 345 5.39 15.24 -13.89
N SER A 346 4.47 15.39 -12.94
CA SER A 346 4.18 16.65 -12.28
C SER A 346 5.32 17.04 -11.34
N TYR A 347 5.36 18.32 -10.95
CA TYR A 347 6.30 18.75 -9.93
C TYR A 347 6.06 18.05 -8.58
N ALA A 348 4.81 17.70 -8.24
CA ALA A 348 4.49 16.94 -7.04
C ALA A 348 5.10 15.53 -7.09
N GLU A 349 5.05 14.85 -8.24
CA GLU A 349 5.72 13.55 -8.43
C GLU A 349 7.24 13.67 -8.27
N TRP A 350 7.86 14.75 -8.77
CA TRP A 350 9.28 15.03 -8.51
C TRP A 350 9.60 15.20 -7.02
N GLN A 351 8.75 15.93 -6.28
CA GLN A 351 8.95 16.14 -4.84
C GLN A 351 8.87 14.82 -4.05
N GLU A 352 7.95 13.92 -4.41
CA GLU A 352 7.87 12.59 -3.82
C GLU A 352 9.11 11.75 -4.16
N LEU A 353 9.55 11.74 -5.42
CA LEU A 353 10.76 11.03 -5.85
C LEU A 353 12.01 11.54 -5.13
N TRP A 354 12.16 12.86 -5.02
CA TRP A 354 13.26 13.51 -4.30
C TRP A 354 13.23 13.21 -2.79
N THR A 355 12.04 13.13 -2.20
CA THR A 355 11.89 12.74 -0.79
C THR A 355 12.36 11.30 -0.58
N ALA A 356 11.98 10.37 -1.48
CA ALA A 356 12.46 8.99 -1.45
C ALA A 356 13.99 8.92 -1.60
N TRP A 357 14.54 9.66 -2.58
CA TRP A 357 15.98 9.75 -2.81
C TRP A 357 16.73 10.26 -1.58
N ASP A 358 16.25 11.34 -0.96
CA ASP A 358 16.90 11.95 0.18
C ASP A 358 16.81 11.07 1.43
N ASP A 359 15.69 10.39 1.64
CA ASP A 359 15.55 9.43 2.74
C ASP A 359 16.56 8.29 2.61
N ILE A 360 16.66 7.70 1.42
CA ILE A 360 17.58 6.57 1.18
C ILE A 360 19.03 7.04 1.26
N THR A 361 19.40 8.13 0.59
CA THR A 361 20.81 8.56 0.49
C THR A 361 21.32 9.31 1.73
N GLN A 362 20.44 9.99 2.47
CA GLN A 362 20.84 10.86 3.57
C GLN A 362 20.44 10.34 4.96
N LYS A 363 19.41 9.49 5.05
CA LYS A 363 18.92 8.97 6.35
C LYS A 363 19.21 7.48 6.53
N MET A 364 19.22 6.68 5.46
CA MET A 364 19.56 5.25 5.55
C MET A 364 21.07 4.97 5.46
N VAL A 365 21.85 5.90 4.88
CA VAL A 365 23.31 5.76 4.74
C VAL A 365 24.04 6.57 5.82
N PRO A 366 24.75 5.93 6.77
CA PRO A 366 25.61 6.65 7.70
C PRO A 366 26.70 7.46 6.98
N LYS A 367 27.10 8.61 7.54
CA LYS A 367 28.06 9.52 6.90
C LYS A 367 29.40 8.82 6.58
N GLU A 368 29.85 7.97 7.48
CA GLU A 368 31.06 7.16 7.37
C GLU A 368 30.97 6.04 6.31
N ALA A 369 29.77 5.71 5.82
CA ALA A 369 29.54 4.71 4.80
C ALA A 369 29.49 5.29 3.37
N LEU A 370 29.52 6.62 3.20
CA LEU A 370 29.45 7.27 1.88
C LEU A 370 30.60 6.90 0.94
N LEU A 371 31.79 6.65 1.49
CA LEU A 371 32.96 6.22 0.72
C LEU A 371 33.08 4.70 0.60
N SER A 372 32.12 3.94 1.16
CA SER A 372 32.12 2.48 1.06
C SER A 372 31.71 2.01 -0.33
N LYS A 373 32.19 0.81 -0.70
CA LYS A 373 31.80 0.07 -1.90
C LYS A 373 31.17 -1.27 -1.50
N PRO A 374 29.88 -1.32 -1.11
CA PRO A 374 29.23 -2.56 -0.66
C PRO A 374 29.31 -3.68 -1.70
N ILE A 375 29.22 -3.32 -2.99
CA ILE A 375 29.48 -4.20 -4.13
C ILE A 375 30.78 -3.74 -4.80
N LYS A 376 31.78 -4.62 -4.90
CA LYS A 376 33.12 -4.27 -5.44
C LYS A 376 33.08 -3.75 -6.88
N LEU A 377 32.17 -4.30 -7.69
CA LEU A 377 31.93 -3.95 -9.10
C LEU A 377 31.23 -2.59 -9.30
N ARG A 378 30.82 -1.89 -8.23
CA ARG A 378 30.08 -0.63 -8.30
C ARG A 378 30.86 0.53 -7.68
N ASN A 379 30.51 1.76 -8.03
CA ASN A 379 31.13 2.96 -7.45
C ASN A 379 30.86 3.09 -5.94
N ALA A 380 31.64 3.94 -5.27
CA ALA A 380 31.37 4.30 -3.88
C ALA A 380 30.00 4.98 -3.75
N VAL A 381 29.34 4.88 -2.60
CA VAL A 381 27.97 5.41 -2.42
C VAL A 381 27.85 6.91 -2.75
N ILE A 382 28.87 7.71 -2.44
CA ILE A 382 28.92 9.14 -2.76
C ILE A 382 28.80 9.45 -4.27
N PHE A 383 29.21 8.53 -5.14
CA PHE A 383 29.04 8.68 -6.58
C PHE A 383 27.59 8.93 -6.94
N TYR A 384 26.68 8.14 -6.37
CA TYR A 384 25.26 8.21 -6.71
C TYR A 384 24.63 9.54 -6.27
N LEU A 385 25.08 10.12 -5.16
CA LEU A 385 24.63 11.44 -4.70
C LEU A 385 24.94 12.54 -5.74
N GLY A 386 26.08 12.46 -6.43
CA GLY A 386 26.44 13.41 -7.49
C GLY A 386 25.91 13.02 -8.87
N HIS A 387 25.82 11.73 -9.15
CA HIS A 387 25.38 11.17 -10.43
C HIS A 387 23.96 11.60 -10.78
N ILE A 388 23.02 11.47 -9.86
CA ILE A 388 21.61 11.78 -10.14
C ILE A 388 21.36 13.24 -10.54
N PRO A 389 21.78 14.25 -9.74
CA PRO A 389 21.60 15.62 -10.17
C PRO A 389 22.43 15.95 -11.42
N THR A 390 23.61 15.33 -11.62
CA THR A 390 24.43 15.56 -12.81
C THR A 390 23.75 15.03 -14.07
N PHE A 391 23.16 13.84 -14.01
CA PHE A 391 22.41 13.26 -15.13
C PHE A 391 21.23 14.17 -15.53
N LEU A 392 20.44 14.60 -14.55
CA LEU A 392 19.35 15.55 -14.77
C LEU A 392 19.87 16.86 -15.41
N ASP A 393 20.94 17.45 -14.86
CA ASP A 393 21.51 18.69 -15.38
C ASP A 393 22.02 18.58 -16.82
N ILE A 394 22.68 17.47 -17.18
CA ILE A 394 23.16 17.19 -18.54
C ILE A 394 21.97 17.20 -19.52
N HIS A 395 20.90 16.48 -19.19
CA HIS A 395 19.75 16.36 -20.08
C HIS A 395 18.91 17.63 -20.14
N LEU A 396 18.77 18.37 -19.03
CA LEU A 396 18.17 19.70 -19.06
C LEU A 396 18.99 20.67 -19.92
N THR A 397 20.32 20.65 -19.81
CA THR A 397 21.21 21.48 -20.63
C THR A 397 21.10 21.18 -22.11
N ARG A 398 21.10 19.89 -22.48
CA ARG A 398 20.86 19.44 -23.86
C ARG A 398 19.46 19.81 -24.35
N ALA A 399 18.44 19.80 -23.49
CA ALA A 399 17.07 20.10 -23.89
C ALA A 399 16.77 21.59 -24.06
N THR A 400 17.39 22.44 -23.24
CA THR A 400 17.18 23.90 -23.25
C THR A 400 18.19 24.65 -24.10
N ASP A 401 19.18 23.96 -24.70
CA ASP A 401 20.37 24.57 -25.31
C ASP A 401 21.04 25.58 -24.36
N GLY A 402 21.04 25.24 -23.06
CA GLY A 402 21.44 26.10 -21.96
C GLY A 402 22.90 25.94 -21.56
N LYS A 403 23.25 26.45 -20.37
CA LYS A 403 24.52 26.15 -19.71
C LYS A 403 24.31 25.10 -18.60
N PRO A 404 25.33 24.27 -18.31
CA PRO A 404 25.32 23.41 -17.13
C PRO A 404 25.17 24.21 -15.84
N THR A 405 24.65 23.57 -14.79
CA THR A 405 24.70 24.10 -13.44
C THR A 405 26.13 24.00 -12.92
N GLU A 406 26.63 25.00 -12.18
CA GLU A 406 27.98 24.95 -11.63
C GLU A 406 28.04 24.04 -10.39
N PRO A 407 29.12 23.25 -10.19
CA PRO A 407 30.34 23.19 -11.00
C PRO A 407 30.17 22.36 -12.28
N ALA A 408 30.41 22.95 -13.46
CA ALA A 408 30.25 22.25 -14.74
C ALA A 408 31.18 21.03 -14.89
N SER A 409 32.27 20.98 -14.12
CA SER A 409 33.22 19.85 -14.07
C SER A 409 32.62 18.56 -13.54
N TYR A 410 31.48 18.60 -12.82
CA TYR A 410 30.83 17.41 -12.28
C TYR A 410 30.39 16.42 -13.36
N THR A 411 30.11 16.91 -14.57
CA THR A 411 29.86 16.05 -15.75
C THR A 411 31.00 15.04 -16.00
N LYS A 412 32.26 15.37 -15.72
CA LYS A 412 33.39 14.47 -15.98
C LYS A 412 33.45 13.25 -15.05
N ILE A 413 32.98 13.42 -13.82
CA ILE A 413 33.13 12.43 -12.73
C ILE A 413 31.81 11.74 -12.34
N PHE A 414 30.67 12.34 -12.71
CA PHE A 414 29.33 11.89 -12.34
C PHE A 414 28.41 11.59 -13.52
N GLU A 415 28.81 11.78 -14.79
CA GLU A 415 27.92 11.53 -15.96
C GLU A 415 27.49 10.07 -16.08
N ARG A 416 28.43 9.12 -15.97
CA ARG A 416 28.16 7.70 -16.27
C ARG A 416 28.82 6.78 -15.25
N GLY A 417 28.01 5.88 -14.66
CA GLY A 417 28.46 4.89 -13.70
C GLY A 417 29.32 3.78 -14.31
N ILE A 418 29.94 2.96 -13.45
CA ILE A 418 30.74 1.82 -13.88
C ILE A 418 29.86 0.58 -14.12
N ASP A 419 30.13 -0.11 -15.22
CA ASP A 419 29.50 -1.39 -15.54
C ASP A 419 30.53 -2.40 -16.07
N PRO A 420 31.25 -3.07 -15.15
CA PRO A 420 32.24 -4.08 -15.50
C PRO A 420 31.59 -5.42 -15.87
N ASP A 421 32.25 -6.17 -16.74
CA ASP A 421 31.94 -7.58 -16.94
C ASP A 421 32.12 -8.37 -15.63
N VAL A 422 31.16 -9.24 -15.31
CA VAL A 422 31.17 -9.99 -14.05
C VAL A 422 32.30 -11.03 -14.00
N GLU A 423 32.65 -11.64 -15.13
CA GLU A 423 33.71 -12.68 -15.20
C GLU A 423 35.11 -12.07 -15.31
N ASN A 424 35.23 -10.97 -16.04
CA ASN A 424 36.47 -10.23 -16.23
C ASN A 424 36.27 -8.72 -15.96
N PRO A 425 36.39 -8.28 -14.70
CA PRO A 425 36.17 -6.87 -14.33
C PRO A 425 37.15 -5.86 -14.95
N GLU A 426 38.20 -6.31 -15.65
CA GLU A 426 39.08 -5.43 -16.45
C GLU A 426 38.40 -4.97 -17.75
N GLN A 427 37.38 -5.69 -18.22
CA GLN A 427 36.48 -5.26 -19.29
C GLN A 427 35.33 -4.49 -18.68
N CYS A 428 35.17 -3.22 -19.07
CA CYS A 428 34.15 -2.34 -18.55
C CYS A 428 33.65 -1.45 -19.68
N HIS A 429 32.35 -1.16 -19.68
CA HIS A 429 31.77 -0.15 -20.57
C HIS A 429 32.34 1.24 -20.25
N ASP A 430 32.26 2.16 -21.22
CA ASP A 430 32.68 3.55 -21.04
C ASP A 430 32.04 4.16 -19.78
N HIS A 431 32.85 4.81 -18.94
CA HIS A 431 32.40 5.38 -17.67
C HIS A 431 33.14 6.68 -17.35
N SER A 432 32.59 7.48 -16.42
CA SER A 432 33.21 8.71 -15.95
C SER A 432 34.56 8.47 -15.25
N GLU A 433 35.41 9.49 -15.22
CA GLU A 433 36.67 9.45 -14.48
C GLU A 433 36.40 9.21 -12.98
N ILE A 434 37.16 8.31 -12.36
CA ILE A 434 37.12 8.10 -10.91
C ILE A 434 38.13 9.06 -10.27
N PRO A 435 37.70 10.10 -9.55
CA PRO A 435 38.63 11.07 -8.96
C PRO A 435 39.44 10.45 -7.82
N GLU A 436 40.64 10.97 -7.56
CA GLU A 436 41.45 10.58 -6.39
C GLU A 436 40.71 10.86 -5.07
N THR A 437 39.89 11.91 -5.04
CA THR A 437 39.04 12.28 -3.91
C THR A 437 37.71 12.78 -4.43
N TRP A 438 36.62 12.23 -3.90
CA TRP A 438 35.27 12.68 -4.22
C TRP A 438 34.99 14.08 -3.67
N PRO A 439 34.19 14.93 -4.36
CA PRO A 439 33.79 16.23 -3.83
C PRO A 439 33.12 16.11 -2.44
N PRO A 440 33.27 17.12 -1.57
CA PRO A 440 32.61 17.11 -0.27
C PRO A 440 31.09 16.96 -0.38
N ARG A 441 30.49 16.15 0.50
CA ARG A 441 29.04 15.89 0.52
C ARG A 441 28.21 17.17 0.45
N GLU A 442 28.59 18.18 1.22
CA GLU A 442 27.83 19.44 1.30
C GLU A 442 27.83 20.21 -0.03
N GLU A 443 28.91 20.14 -0.81
CA GLU A 443 28.96 20.75 -2.16
C GLU A 443 28.10 19.97 -3.16
N VAL A 444 28.12 18.64 -3.08
CA VAL A 444 27.28 17.78 -3.93
C VAL A 444 25.79 18.02 -3.66
N LEU A 445 25.40 18.17 -2.39
CA LEU A 445 24.02 18.49 -2.01
C LEU A 445 23.61 19.90 -2.43
N ALA A 446 24.50 20.89 -2.34
CA ALA A 446 24.21 22.23 -2.86
C ALA A 446 23.97 22.22 -4.38
N PHE A 447 24.81 21.49 -5.13
CA PHE A 447 24.60 21.27 -6.56
C PHE A 447 23.27 20.58 -6.85
N GLN A 448 22.91 19.55 -6.07
CA GLN A 448 21.62 18.87 -6.19
C GLN A 448 20.45 19.84 -6.01
N ASP A 449 20.50 20.71 -5.00
CA ASP A 449 19.45 21.70 -4.75
C ASP A 449 19.33 22.72 -5.88
N ASP A 450 20.45 23.17 -6.46
CA ASP A 450 20.46 24.09 -7.59
C ASP A 450 19.82 23.45 -8.85
N VAL A 451 20.12 22.17 -9.14
CA VAL A 451 19.50 21.43 -10.24
C VAL A 451 18.00 21.21 -10.00
N ARG A 452 17.59 20.94 -8.75
CA ARG A 452 16.16 20.83 -8.38
C ARG A 452 15.44 22.17 -8.55
N GLN A 453 16.05 23.29 -8.17
CA GLN A 453 15.49 24.64 -8.42
C GLN A 453 15.37 24.94 -9.91
N ARG A 454 16.38 24.59 -10.71
CA ARG A 454 16.32 24.69 -12.18
C ARG A 454 15.15 23.88 -12.74
N THR A 455 14.93 22.67 -12.23
CA THR A 455 13.79 21.81 -12.60
C THR A 455 12.46 22.49 -12.25
N LYS A 456 12.31 23.03 -11.03
CA LYS A 456 11.13 23.78 -10.63
C LYS A 456 10.85 24.97 -11.56
N ALA A 457 11.87 25.73 -11.95
CA ALA A 457 11.73 26.87 -12.85
C ALA A 457 11.15 26.47 -14.23
N LEU A 458 11.39 25.25 -14.71
CA LEU A 458 10.80 24.73 -15.94
C LEU A 458 9.30 24.43 -15.79
N TYR A 459 8.83 24.07 -14.60
CA TYR A 459 7.40 23.96 -14.30
C TYR A 459 6.76 25.33 -14.13
N ASP A 460 7.40 26.25 -13.40
CA ASP A 460 6.89 27.62 -13.17
C ASP A 460 6.74 28.40 -14.49
N SER A 461 7.65 28.20 -15.43
CA SER A 461 7.59 28.78 -16.79
C SER A 461 6.71 28.01 -17.77
N ASN A 462 6.10 26.90 -17.34
CA ASN A 462 5.32 25.96 -18.15
C ASN A 462 6.11 25.26 -19.28
N ALA A 463 7.44 25.43 -19.33
CA ALA A 463 8.31 24.79 -20.30
C ALA A 463 8.26 23.26 -20.21
N ALA A 464 8.07 22.70 -19.00
CA ALA A 464 7.90 21.26 -18.76
C ALA A 464 6.75 20.64 -19.58
N HIS A 465 5.70 21.43 -19.88
CA HIS A 465 4.52 20.96 -20.62
C HIS A 465 4.47 21.47 -22.07
N GLN A 466 5.14 22.59 -22.39
CA GLN A 466 5.08 23.21 -23.71
C GLN A 466 6.29 22.91 -24.59
N ASN A 467 7.46 22.60 -24.02
CA ASN A 467 8.68 22.30 -24.77
C ASN A 467 8.95 20.80 -24.75
N LEU A 468 8.79 20.18 -25.92
CA LEU A 468 8.96 18.73 -26.10
C LEU A 468 10.31 18.18 -25.70
N ARG A 469 11.41 18.88 -26.02
CA ARG A 469 12.76 18.45 -25.64
C ARG A 469 12.92 18.47 -24.12
N VAL A 470 12.34 19.48 -23.48
CA VAL A 470 12.33 19.60 -22.01
C VAL A 470 11.48 18.50 -21.39
N SER A 471 10.26 18.28 -21.88
CA SER A 471 9.39 17.19 -21.40
C SER A 471 10.11 15.84 -21.49
N ARG A 472 10.78 15.55 -22.62
CA ARG A 472 11.58 14.33 -22.82
C ARG A 472 12.73 14.20 -21.83
N ALA A 473 13.50 15.26 -21.62
CA ALA A 473 14.60 15.25 -20.66
C ALA A 473 14.11 15.03 -19.22
N LEU A 474 12.99 15.64 -18.84
CA LEU A 474 12.38 15.43 -17.52
C LEU A 474 11.94 13.98 -17.33
N TRP A 475 11.34 13.34 -18.34
CA TRP A 475 10.99 11.92 -18.27
C TRP A 475 12.17 11.01 -18.08
N LEU A 476 13.16 11.19 -18.95
CA LEU A 476 14.39 10.41 -18.96
C LEU A 476 15.04 10.47 -17.58
N ALA A 477 15.20 11.68 -17.04
CA ALA A 477 15.82 11.89 -15.75
C ALA A 477 14.97 11.37 -14.58
N PHE A 478 13.64 11.52 -14.63
CA PHE A 478 12.72 11.02 -13.61
C PHE A 478 12.80 9.49 -13.49
N GLU A 479 12.69 8.77 -14.61
CA GLU A 479 12.76 7.31 -14.58
C GLU A 479 14.16 6.80 -14.28
N HIS A 480 15.20 7.51 -14.74
CA HIS A 480 16.58 7.20 -14.39
C HIS A 480 16.81 7.30 -12.87
N GLU A 481 16.40 8.40 -12.23
CA GLU A 481 16.48 8.55 -10.78
C GLU A 481 15.68 7.46 -10.05
N ALA A 482 14.48 7.12 -10.54
CA ALA A 482 13.69 6.03 -9.99
C ALA A 482 14.36 4.64 -10.11
N MET A 483 15.02 4.33 -11.24
CA MET A 483 15.81 3.09 -11.39
C MET A 483 17.03 3.06 -10.45
N HIS A 484 17.61 4.22 -10.18
CA HIS A 484 18.75 4.33 -9.29
C HIS A 484 18.37 4.20 -7.80
N LEU A 485 17.13 4.48 -7.41
CA LEU A 485 16.65 4.16 -6.05
C LEU A 485 16.79 2.66 -5.78
N GLU A 486 16.29 1.82 -6.69
CA GLU A 486 16.39 0.37 -6.59
C GLU A 486 17.85 -0.08 -6.66
N THR A 487 18.63 0.49 -7.59
CA THR A 487 20.05 0.16 -7.74
C THR A 487 20.85 0.40 -6.47
N LEU A 488 20.63 1.57 -5.85
CA LEU A 488 21.29 1.93 -4.62
C LEU A 488 20.85 1.02 -3.48
N LEU A 489 19.57 0.70 -3.34
CA LEU A 489 19.11 -0.14 -2.25
C LEU A 489 19.63 -1.58 -2.32
N TYR A 490 19.65 -2.22 -3.49
CA TYR A 490 20.21 -3.58 -3.58
C TYR A 490 21.72 -3.59 -3.29
N MET A 491 22.44 -2.49 -3.58
CA MET A 491 23.82 -2.30 -3.13
C MET A 491 23.89 -2.15 -1.61
N LEU A 492 23.06 -1.30 -1.01
CA LEU A 492 23.14 -0.95 0.40
C LEU A 492 22.81 -2.13 1.32
N VAL A 493 21.89 -3.03 0.95
CA VAL A 493 21.58 -4.23 1.75
C VAL A 493 22.74 -5.24 1.85
N GLN A 494 23.77 -5.09 1.01
CA GLN A 494 25.02 -5.86 1.13
C GLN A 494 25.91 -5.35 2.26
N SER A 495 25.66 -4.14 2.78
CA SER A 495 26.38 -3.54 3.90
C SER A 495 25.63 -3.79 5.21
N GLU A 496 26.35 -4.18 6.26
CA GLU A 496 25.81 -4.29 7.62
C GLU A 496 25.57 -2.93 8.29
N ARG A 497 26.00 -1.84 7.63
CA ARG A 497 25.92 -0.47 8.17
C ARG A 497 24.68 0.30 7.72
N ILE A 498 23.85 -0.26 6.84
CA ILE A 498 22.63 0.40 6.40
C ILE A 498 21.67 0.57 7.59
N LEU A 499 21.04 1.74 7.70
CA LEU A 499 19.98 2.00 8.66
C LEU A 499 18.62 1.67 8.03
N PRO A 500 17.63 1.23 8.84
CA PRO A 500 16.30 0.95 8.34
C PRO A 500 15.63 2.21 7.77
N PRO A 501 14.64 2.04 6.87
CA PRO A 501 13.93 3.16 6.28
C PRO A 501 13.29 4.06 7.35
N PRO A 502 13.48 5.39 7.25
CA PRO A 502 13.00 6.33 8.25
C PRO A 502 11.47 6.28 8.35
N GLY A 503 10.94 6.32 9.57
CA GLY A 503 9.50 6.34 9.82
C GLY A 503 8.76 5.02 9.52
N SER A 504 9.46 3.96 9.09
CA SER A 504 8.87 2.65 8.86
C SER A 504 9.00 1.77 10.11
N ALA A 505 7.93 1.07 10.47
CA ALA A 505 7.97 0.09 11.56
C ALA A 505 8.65 -1.20 11.10
N LEU A 506 9.44 -1.83 11.98
CA LEU A 506 10.00 -3.15 11.72
C LEU A 506 8.87 -4.19 11.60
N PRO A 507 8.73 -4.90 10.46
CA PRO A 507 7.74 -5.96 10.33
C PRO A 507 8.01 -7.13 11.28
N SER A 508 6.95 -7.74 11.82
CA SER A 508 7.06 -9.01 12.55
C SER A 508 7.17 -10.16 11.53
N PHE A 509 8.39 -10.42 11.08
CA PHE A 509 8.67 -11.46 10.08
C PHE A 509 8.24 -12.85 10.53
N ASP A 510 8.29 -13.16 11.83
CA ASP A 510 7.82 -14.43 12.37
C ASP A 510 6.29 -14.59 12.26
N ALA A 511 5.53 -13.51 12.47
CA ALA A 511 4.07 -13.53 12.33
C ALA A 511 3.68 -13.65 10.85
N LEU A 512 4.38 -12.92 9.97
CA LEU A 512 4.21 -13.04 8.52
C LEU A 512 4.49 -14.47 8.04
N ALA A 513 5.57 -15.09 8.52
CA ALA A 513 5.92 -16.48 8.21
C ALA A 513 4.84 -17.47 8.68
N ARG A 514 4.34 -17.31 9.91
CA ARG A 514 3.25 -18.15 10.45
C ARG A 514 1.97 -18.02 9.64
N LYS A 515 1.63 -16.79 9.21
CA LYS A 515 0.47 -16.53 8.34
C LYS A 515 0.66 -17.20 6.97
N SER A 516 1.81 -16.99 6.34
CA SER A 516 2.12 -17.59 5.04
C SER A 516 2.07 -19.12 5.07
N LYS A 517 2.66 -19.75 6.10
CA LYS A 517 2.63 -21.21 6.28
C LYS A 517 1.20 -21.78 6.35
N LYS A 518 0.24 -21.03 6.92
CA LYS A 518 -1.17 -21.43 6.98
C LYS A 518 -1.90 -21.25 5.64
N ALA A 519 -1.50 -20.26 4.85
CA ALA A 519 -2.12 -19.93 3.57
C ALA A 519 -1.49 -20.66 2.38
N ARG A 520 -0.37 -21.37 2.59
CA ARG A 520 0.35 -22.09 1.53
C ARG A 520 -0.54 -23.07 0.79
N VAL A 521 -0.50 -22.99 -0.52
CA VAL A 521 -1.13 -23.94 -1.45
C VAL A 521 -0.10 -24.52 -2.42
N GLU A 522 -0.44 -25.61 -3.10
CA GLU A 522 0.42 -26.23 -4.11
C GLU A 522 0.63 -25.27 -5.30
N ASN A 523 1.87 -25.16 -5.82
CA ASN A 523 2.13 -24.39 -7.03
C ASN A 523 1.71 -25.18 -8.28
N GLN A 524 0.55 -24.88 -8.82
CA GLN A 524 -0.07 -25.60 -9.93
C GLN A 524 0.49 -25.17 -11.29
N TRP A 525 0.28 -26.04 -12.28
CA TRP A 525 0.59 -25.76 -13.69
C TRP A 525 -0.67 -25.24 -14.41
N PHE A 526 -0.54 -24.12 -15.10
CA PHE A 526 -1.58 -23.51 -15.93
C PHE A 526 -1.21 -23.66 -17.40
N THR A 527 -2.17 -24.04 -18.24
CA THR A 527 -1.96 -24.06 -19.70
C THR A 527 -2.26 -22.68 -20.25
N ILE A 528 -1.25 -22.06 -20.84
CA ILE A 528 -1.36 -20.76 -21.52
C ILE A 528 -1.67 -21.05 -22.99
N PRO A 529 -2.79 -20.54 -23.53
CA PRO A 529 -3.17 -20.81 -24.91
C PRO A 529 -2.21 -20.10 -25.88
N GLU A 530 -2.10 -20.66 -27.08
CA GLU A 530 -1.46 -19.96 -28.19
C GLU A 530 -2.14 -18.60 -28.42
N SER A 531 -1.33 -17.55 -28.57
CA SER A 531 -1.83 -16.18 -28.70
C SER A 531 -0.92 -15.32 -29.58
N GLU A 532 -1.52 -14.32 -30.21
CA GLU A 532 -0.78 -13.20 -30.79
C GLU A 532 -0.77 -12.06 -29.77
N ILE A 533 0.42 -11.61 -29.39
CA ILE A 533 0.62 -10.51 -28.44
C ILE A 533 1.24 -9.32 -29.14
N ARG A 534 0.89 -8.11 -28.69
CA ARG A 534 1.56 -6.87 -29.09
C ARG A 534 2.53 -6.45 -28.00
N VAL A 535 3.78 -6.21 -28.35
CA VAL A 535 4.81 -5.70 -27.43
C VAL A 535 5.35 -4.37 -27.96
N GLY A 536 5.95 -3.58 -27.08
CA GLY A 536 6.51 -2.27 -27.40
C GLY A 536 5.48 -1.15 -27.56
N LEU A 537 5.97 0.06 -27.83
CA LEU A 537 5.22 1.31 -27.82
C LEU A 537 5.49 2.13 -29.09
N GLU A 538 4.44 2.75 -29.63
CA GLU A 538 4.55 3.73 -30.71
C GLU A 538 4.82 5.13 -30.17
N ASP A 539 6.10 5.49 -30.10
CA ASP A 539 6.55 6.76 -29.52
C ASP A 539 7.71 7.38 -30.32
N PRO A 540 7.45 7.90 -31.53
CA PRO A 540 8.50 8.37 -32.44
C PRO A 540 9.25 9.60 -31.90
N GLU A 541 10.53 9.70 -32.27
CA GLU A 541 11.43 10.82 -31.91
C GLU A 541 11.27 12.06 -32.84
N ASP A 542 10.22 12.10 -33.67
CA ASP A 542 9.99 13.12 -34.71
C ASP A 542 9.30 14.41 -34.21
N GLY A 543 9.10 14.53 -32.89
CA GLY A 543 8.46 15.68 -32.27
C GLY A 543 6.93 15.66 -32.28
N THR A 544 6.29 14.59 -32.78
CA THR A 544 4.81 14.45 -32.72
C THR A 544 4.29 13.94 -31.36
N ALA A 545 5.18 13.68 -30.42
CA ALA A 545 4.93 12.92 -29.18
C ALA A 545 4.41 13.72 -27.96
N ALA A 546 4.07 15.01 -28.09
CA ALA A 546 3.73 15.89 -26.94
C ALA A 546 2.64 15.37 -26.01
N LYS A 547 1.75 14.53 -26.55
CA LYS A 547 0.61 13.94 -25.84
C LYS A 547 0.73 12.43 -25.66
N ARG A 548 1.91 11.84 -25.85
CA ARG A 548 2.14 10.39 -25.70
C ARG A 548 2.95 10.12 -24.45
N TYR A 549 2.77 8.92 -23.89
CA TYR A 549 3.64 8.44 -22.82
C TYR A 549 5.03 8.16 -23.35
N PHE A 550 6.02 8.41 -22.48
CA PHE A 550 7.42 8.11 -22.75
C PHE A 550 7.67 6.60 -22.70
N GLY A 551 8.40 6.08 -23.69
CA GLY A 551 9.07 4.79 -23.61
C GLY A 551 10.58 4.95 -23.84
N TRP A 552 11.38 4.02 -23.29
CA TRP A 552 12.80 3.91 -23.63
C TRP A 552 12.97 3.40 -25.06
N ASP A 553 14.17 3.57 -25.64
CA ASP A 553 14.45 3.17 -27.02
C ASP A 553 14.27 1.67 -27.27
N ASN A 554 14.59 0.82 -26.28
CA ASN A 554 14.35 -0.63 -26.32
C ASN A 554 12.87 -1.04 -26.30
N GLU A 555 11.96 -0.11 -26.00
CA GLU A 555 10.51 -0.34 -26.00
C GLU A 555 9.90 -0.04 -27.38
N LYS A 556 10.68 0.44 -28.35
CA LYS A 556 10.16 1.02 -29.61
C LYS A 556 10.82 0.40 -30.85
N PRO A 557 10.08 0.14 -31.93
CA PRO A 557 8.64 0.38 -32.11
C PRO A 557 7.78 -0.76 -31.54
N ALA A 558 6.45 -0.61 -31.62
CA ALA A 558 5.54 -1.69 -31.30
C ALA A 558 5.60 -2.78 -32.39
N ARG A 559 5.46 -4.04 -31.98
CA ARG A 559 5.53 -5.22 -32.87
C ARG A 559 4.58 -6.33 -32.41
N SER A 560 4.10 -7.13 -33.35
CA SER A 560 3.26 -8.31 -33.06
C SER A 560 4.11 -9.57 -33.03
N LEU A 561 3.89 -10.40 -32.02
CA LEU A 561 4.61 -11.66 -31.82
C LEU A 561 3.59 -12.78 -31.62
N ARG A 562 3.87 -13.96 -32.21
CA ARG A 562 3.05 -15.16 -32.02
C ARG A 562 3.71 -16.09 -31.01
N VAL A 563 2.99 -16.43 -29.95
CA VAL A 563 3.45 -17.29 -28.86
C VAL A 563 2.66 -18.59 -28.90
N LYS A 564 3.36 -19.73 -29.01
CA LYS A 564 2.73 -21.06 -28.99
C LYS A 564 2.14 -21.35 -27.62
N SER A 565 1.26 -22.36 -27.52
CA SER A 565 0.78 -22.82 -26.22
C SER A 565 1.91 -23.48 -25.42
N PHE A 566 1.91 -23.25 -24.11
CA PHE A 566 2.87 -23.80 -23.15
C PHE A 566 2.20 -23.93 -21.77
N LYS A 567 2.88 -24.54 -20.80
CA LYS A 567 2.45 -24.56 -19.40
C LYS A 567 3.32 -23.64 -18.56
N ALA A 568 2.72 -22.94 -17.60
CA ALA A 568 3.42 -22.09 -16.65
C ALA A 568 3.07 -22.48 -15.20
N LYS A 569 4.04 -22.46 -14.30
CA LYS A 569 3.76 -22.48 -12.86
C LYS A 569 3.05 -21.20 -12.45
N ALA A 570 2.15 -21.30 -11.47
CA ALA A 570 1.32 -20.20 -10.99
C ALA A 570 2.16 -19.02 -10.49
N ARG A 571 3.19 -19.33 -9.70
CA ARG A 571 4.00 -18.36 -8.94
C ARG A 571 5.51 -18.71 -9.01
N PRO A 572 6.43 -17.79 -8.67
CA PRO A 572 7.86 -17.97 -8.89
C PRO A 572 8.48 -18.96 -7.89
N ILE A 573 9.76 -19.31 -8.11
CA ILE A 573 10.55 -20.17 -7.22
C ILE A 573 10.69 -19.48 -5.85
N THR A 574 10.41 -20.19 -4.77
CA THR A 574 10.58 -19.65 -3.41
C THR A 574 11.95 -19.95 -2.81
N ASN A 575 12.32 -19.22 -1.76
CA ASN A 575 13.50 -19.52 -0.94
C ASN A 575 13.50 -20.97 -0.41
N GLY A 576 12.32 -21.49 -0.03
CA GLY A 576 12.16 -22.86 0.45
C GLY A 576 12.43 -23.90 -0.64
N GLU A 577 11.93 -23.68 -1.85
CA GLU A 577 12.19 -24.55 -3.01
C GLU A 577 13.65 -24.49 -3.45
N TYR A 578 14.26 -23.30 -3.42
CA TYR A 578 15.70 -23.14 -3.70
C TYR A 578 16.58 -23.80 -2.62
N ALA A 579 16.19 -23.73 -1.35
CA ALA A 579 16.88 -24.44 -0.27
C ALA A 579 16.80 -25.96 -0.47
N GLU A 580 15.64 -26.49 -0.88
CA GLU A 580 15.49 -27.90 -1.22
C GLU A 580 16.38 -28.31 -2.39
N TYR A 581 16.44 -27.49 -3.44
CA TYR A 581 17.35 -27.66 -4.57
C TYR A 581 18.82 -27.78 -4.12
N LEU A 582 19.31 -26.86 -3.28
CA LEU A 582 20.68 -26.89 -2.77
C LEU A 582 20.97 -28.19 -1.99
N VAL A 583 20.06 -28.57 -1.09
CA VAL A 583 20.18 -29.80 -0.28
C VAL A 583 20.24 -31.04 -1.16
N GLN A 584 19.32 -31.18 -2.13
CA GLN A 584 19.19 -32.38 -2.94
C GLN A 584 20.30 -32.52 -3.99
N THR A 585 20.86 -31.40 -4.46
CA THR A 585 21.95 -31.40 -5.45
C THR A 585 23.35 -31.38 -4.82
N GLY A 586 23.46 -31.13 -3.52
CA GLY A 586 24.75 -30.99 -2.83
C GLY A 586 25.51 -29.72 -3.19
N LYS A 587 24.83 -28.72 -3.77
CA LYS A 587 25.42 -27.40 -4.04
C LYS A 587 25.49 -26.58 -2.75
N ASN A 588 26.64 -25.96 -2.51
CA ASN A 588 26.90 -25.22 -1.27
C ASN A 588 26.87 -23.69 -1.44
N ALA A 589 26.88 -23.17 -2.67
CA ALA A 589 26.83 -21.73 -2.92
C ALA A 589 25.41 -21.21 -2.67
N ILE A 590 25.29 -20.22 -1.77
CA ILE A 590 24.04 -19.49 -1.49
C ILE A 590 23.98 -18.22 -2.34
N PRO A 591 22.77 -17.74 -2.71
CA PRO A 591 22.63 -16.52 -3.50
C PRO A 591 23.06 -15.29 -2.70
N ALA A 592 23.46 -14.21 -3.38
CA ALA A 592 23.92 -12.98 -2.70
C ALA A 592 22.81 -12.24 -1.94
N SER A 593 21.54 -12.61 -2.15
CA SER A 593 20.42 -12.18 -1.32
C SER A 593 20.42 -12.83 0.07
N TRP A 594 21.17 -13.91 0.26
CA TRP A 594 21.36 -14.58 1.54
C TRP A 594 22.72 -14.22 2.17
N CYS A 595 22.86 -14.53 3.45
CA CYS A 595 24.12 -14.50 4.16
C CYS A 595 24.16 -15.54 5.29
N GLU A 596 25.37 -16.00 5.61
CA GLU A 596 25.61 -16.81 6.79
C GLU A 596 25.69 -15.92 8.03
N GLY A 597 25.20 -16.42 9.16
CA GLY A 597 25.26 -15.73 10.45
C GLY A 597 25.08 -16.69 11.62
N SER A 598 25.35 -16.19 12.83
CA SER A 598 25.04 -16.87 14.09
C SER A 598 23.89 -16.14 14.78
N ASP A 599 22.95 -16.87 15.39
CA ASP A 599 21.84 -16.33 16.19
C ASP A 599 22.36 -15.55 17.42
N SER A 600 22.87 -14.33 17.24
CA SER A 600 23.26 -13.44 18.34
C SER A 600 22.06 -12.72 18.95
N VAL A 601 20.87 -12.81 18.33
CA VAL A 601 19.64 -12.14 18.79
C VAL A 601 18.41 -13.08 18.67
N ALA A 602 18.41 -14.24 19.35
CA ALA A 602 17.19 -14.97 19.68
C ALA A 602 17.43 -16.07 20.73
N LYS A 603 17.38 -15.73 22.03
CA LYS A 603 17.03 -16.72 23.05
C LYS A 603 15.52 -16.86 23.10
N VAL A 604 14.94 -17.59 22.15
CA VAL A 604 13.58 -18.12 22.27
C VAL A 604 13.66 -19.62 22.07
N ALA A 605 13.30 -20.37 23.10
CA ALA A 605 13.29 -21.82 23.07
C ALA A 605 12.27 -22.31 22.04
N ILE A 606 12.75 -23.03 21.02
CA ILE A 606 11.90 -23.71 20.04
C ILE A 606 11.50 -25.06 20.63
N ASN A 607 10.24 -25.19 21.07
CA ASN A 607 9.64 -26.51 21.25
C ASN A 607 9.25 -27.05 19.88
N GLY A 608 9.75 -28.25 19.57
CA GLY A 608 9.75 -28.86 18.24
C GLY A 608 8.36 -29.07 17.64
N THR A 609 8.29 -28.96 16.31
CA THR A 609 7.13 -29.40 15.53
C THR A 609 7.60 -30.31 14.39
N ASN A 610 6.98 -31.50 14.34
CA ASN A 610 7.18 -32.52 13.32
C ASN A 610 6.74 -32.00 11.94
N GLY A 611 7.60 -32.15 10.92
CA GLY A 611 7.21 -31.99 9.53
C GLY A 611 8.22 -31.34 8.59
N VAL A 612 9.36 -30.85 9.07
CA VAL A 612 10.45 -30.37 8.20
C VAL A 612 11.45 -31.51 8.02
N ASN A 613 11.81 -31.82 6.79
CA ASN A 613 12.84 -32.80 6.47
C ASN A 613 14.15 -32.37 7.19
N HIS A 614 14.74 -33.23 8.03
CA HIS A 614 15.89 -32.87 8.90
C HIS A 614 17.09 -32.25 8.14
N ASN A 615 17.15 -32.41 6.82
CA ASN A 615 18.19 -31.82 5.98
C ASN A 615 17.89 -30.37 5.54
N ILE A 616 16.62 -29.97 5.41
CA ILE A 616 16.25 -28.56 5.12
C ILE A 616 16.57 -27.70 6.35
N GLU A 617 16.31 -28.22 7.56
CA GLU A 617 16.66 -27.54 8.82
C GLU A 617 18.14 -27.13 8.86
N LYS A 618 19.05 -27.92 8.27
CA LYS A 618 20.49 -27.61 8.22
C LYS A 618 20.83 -26.41 7.35
N VAL A 619 20.14 -26.23 6.21
CA VAL A 619 20.35 -25.06 5.34
C VAL A 619 19.61 -23.85 5.88
N THR A 620 18.42 -24.03 6.47
CA THR A 620 17.67 -22.88 7.02
C THR A 620 18.24 -22.35 8.32
N LYS A 621 18.97 -23.17 9.08
CA LYS A 621 19.59 -22.77 10.34
C LYS A 621 20.97 -22.18 10.07
N GLY A 622 21.16 -20.91 10.41
CA GLY A 622 22.40 -20.17 10.19
C GLY A 622 22.46 -19.37 8.88
N ASN A 623 21.44 -19.48 8.02
CA ASN A 623 21.28 -18.60 6.85
C ASN A 623 20.18 -17.56 7.08
N TYR A 624 20.39 -16.38 6.53
CA TYR A 624 19.51 -15.22 6.64
C TYR A 624 19.33 -14.56 5.29
N VAL A 625 18.18 -13.94 5.06
CA VAL A 625 17.90 -13.08 3.91
C VAL A 625 18.27 -11.64 4.26
N ARG A 626 18.98 -10.95 3.37
CA ARG A 626 19.34 -9.54 3.51
C ARG A 626 18.12 -8.67 3.18
N THR A 627 17.79 -7.71 4.05
CA THR A 627 16.72 -6.73 3.84
C THR A 627 17.19 -5.35 4.27
N VAL A 628 16.42 -4.31 3.93
CA VAL A 628 16.69 -2.94 4.43
C VAL A 628 16.49 -2.80 5.93
N PHE A 629 15.81 -3.76 6.57
CA PHE A 629 15.64 -3.82 8.02
C PHE A 629 16.74 -4.63 8.73
N GLY A 630 17.77 -5.06 7.99
CA GLY A 630 18.79 -6.00 8.46
C GLY A 630 18.53 -7.43 7.99
N THR A 631 19.11 -8.40 8.67
CA THR A 631 19.00 -9.81 8.29
C THR A 631 17.76 -10.47 8.88
N VAL A 632 17.04 -11.23 8.05
CA VAL A 632 15.85 -12.01 8.44
C VAL A 632 16.21 -13.49 8.41
N PRO A 633 16.02 -14.27 9.49
CA PRO A 633 16.28 -15.70 9.46
C PRO A 633 15.58 -16.39 8.28
N LEU A 634 16.30 -17.23 7.52
CA LEU A 634 15.78 -17.83 6.29
C LEU A 634 14.49 -18.63 6.53
N HIS A 635 14.34 -19.25 7.70
CA HIS A 635 13.14 -19.99 8.07
C HIS A 635 11.86 -19.10 8.20
N TYR A 636 11.99 -17.78 8.34
CA TYR A 636 10.86 -16.84 8.25
C TYR A 636 10.57 -16.37 6.83
N ALA A 637 11.49 -16.56 5.89
CA ALA A 637 11.40 -16.08 4.51
C ALA A 637 11.26 -17.21 3.48
N LEU A 638 10.98 -18.45 3.89
CA LEU A 638 10.91 -19.63 3.00
C LEU A 638 9.89 -19.48 1.88
N ASP A 639 8.81 -18.75 2.14
CA ASP A 639 7.69 -18.59 1.21
C ASP A 639 7.78 -17.30 0.38
N TRP A 640 8.88 -16.55 0.48
CA TRP A 640 9.21 -15.41 -0.39
C TRP A 640 9.85 -15.91 -1.69
N PRO A 641 9.79 -15.15 -2.80
CA PRO A 641 10.59 -15.46 -3.98
C PRO A 641 12.08 -15.50 -3.62
N VAL A 642 12.82 -16.45 -4.18
CA VAL A 642 14.28 -16.40 -4.11
C VAL A 642 14.80 -15.35 -5.09
N LEU A 643 15.70 -14.50 -4.62
CA LEU A 643 16.38 -13.49 -5.46
C LEU A 643 17.79 -14.00 -5.79
N ALA A 644 18.07 -14.21 -7.07
CA ALA A 644 19.32 -14.82 -7.53
C ALA A 644 19.62 -14.48 -9.00
N SER A 645 20.84 -14.78 -9.46
CA SER A 645 21.23 -14.62 -10.86
C SER A 645 20.44 -15.56 -11.79
N TYR A 646 20.44 -15.27 -13.09
CA TYR A 646 19.82 -16.13 -14.10
C TYR A 646 20.42 -17.54 -14.07
N ASP A 647 21.75 -17.67 -14.00
CA ASP A 647 22.42 -18.98 -14.09
C ASP A 647 22.15 -19.88 -12.86
N GLU A 648 22.02 -19.28 -11.68
CA GLU A 648 21.57 -19.98 -10.45
C GLU A 648 20.14 -20.52 -10.63
N LEU A 649 19.23 -19.67 -11.10
CA LEU A 649 17.81 -20.00 -11.23
C LEU A 649 17.52 -20.93 -12.42
N ALA A 650 18.27 -20.83 -13.52
CA ALA A 650 18.14 -21.71 -14.66
C ALA A 650 18.45 -23.16 -14.27
N SER A 651 19.52 -23.35 -13.47
CA SER A 651 19.88 -24.67 -12.94
C SER A 651 18.82 -25.22 -11.97
N CYS A 652 18.22 -24.35 -11.14
CA CYS A 652 17.14 -24.73 -10.24
C CYS A 652 15.86 -25.09 -11.01
N ALA A 653 15.46 -24.26 -11.98
CA ALA A 653 14.29 -24.50 -12.82
C ALA A 653 14.38 -25.83 -13.57
N GLN A 654 15.57 -26.17 -14.10
CA GLN A 654 15.82 -27.45 -14.75
C GLN A 654 15.67 -28.63 -13.78
N TRP A 655 16.22 -28.52 -12.55
CA TRP A 655 16.06 -29.55 -11.52
C TRP A 655 14.60 -29.75 -11.11
N MET A 656 13.84 -28.66 -11.02
CA MET A 656 12.39 -28.67 -10.77
C MET A 656 11.56 -29.13 -11.98
N GLY A 657 12.20 -29.50 -13.10
CA GLY A 657 11.56 -30.10 -14.27
C GLY A 657 11.01 -29.10 -15.30
N GLY A 658 11.41 -27.83 -15.28
CA GLY A 658 10.99 -26.82 -16.25
C GLY A 658 12.16 -25.99 -16.79
N ARG A 659 11.83 -24.86 -17.41
CA ARG A 659 12.80 -23.83 -17.84
C ARG A 659 12.29 -22.44 -17.48
N ILE A 660 13.17 -21.44 -17.56
CA ILE A 660 12.80 -20.03 -17.47
C ILE A 660 12.04 -19.62 -18.76
N PRO A 661 10.96 -18.83 -18.68
CA PRO A 661 10.21 -18.40 -19.86
C PRO A 661 11.02 -17.47 -20.77
N THR A 662 10.70 -17.45 -22.06
CA THR A 662 11.08 -16.35 -22.96
C THR A 662 10.34 -15.06 -22.58
N MET A 663 10.81 -13.91 -23.07
CA MET A 663 10.12 -12.63 -22.93
C MET A 663 8.68 -12.71 -23.46
N GLU A 664 8.49 -13.36 -24.59
CA GLU A 664 7.20 -13.55 -25.24
C GLU A 664 6.25 -14.39 -24.40
N GLU A 665 6.72 -15.49 -23.82
CA GLU A 665 5.94 -16.33 -22.91
C GLU A 665 5.56 -15.58 -21.63
N ALA A 666 6.50 -14.85 -21.02
CA ALA A 666 6.23 -14.03 -19.84
C ALA A 666 5.16 -12.96 -20.13
N ARG A 667 5.27 -12.25 -21.25
CA ARG A 667 4.25 -11.26 -21.68
C ARG A 667 2.91 -11.91 -22.00
N SER A 668 2.90 -13.12 -22.58
CA SER A 668 1.67 -13.88 -22.83
C SER A 668 0.97 -14.28 -21.52
N ILE A 669 1.73 -14.68 -20.49
CA ILE A 669 1.19 -14.91 -19.13
C ILE A 669 0.57 -13.63 -18.57
N TYR A 670 1.27 -12.50 -18.65
CA TYR A 670 0.78 -11.22 -18.12
C TYR A 670 -0.52 -10.82 -18.80
N SER A 671 -0.55 -10.92 -20.13
CA SER A 671 -1.75 -10.64 -20.92
C SER A 671 -2.90 -11.57 -20.55
N TYR A 672 -2.66 -12.87 -20.39
CA TYR A 672 -3.68 -13.84 -20.00
C TYR A 672 -4.31 -13.51 -18.64
N VAL A 673 -3.48 -13.17 -17.65
CA VAL A 673 -3.96 -12.79 -16.31
C VAL A 673 -4.76 -11.48 -16.35
N GLU A 674 -4.29 -10.47 -17.09
CA GLU A 674 -4.97 -9.18 -17.22
C GLU A 674 -6.36 -9.32 -17.85
N HIS A 675 -6.47 -10.07 -18.96
CA HIS A 675 -7.77 -10.32 -19.60
C HIS A 675 -8.74 -11.09 -18.70
N GLY A 676 -8.24 -12.05 -17.91
CA GLY A 676 -9.05 -12.76 -16.92
C GLY A 676 -9.66 -11.81 -15.88
N LYS A 677 -8.86 -10.88 -15.34
CA LYS A 677 -9.34 -9.86 -14.39
C LYS A 677 -10.41 -8.95 -15.00
N ALA A 678 -10.22 -8.49 -16.25
CA ALA A 678 -11.19 -7.64 -16.94
C ALA A 678 -12.56 -8.33 -17.11
N GLN A 679 -12.57 -9.61 -17.49
CA GLN A 679 -13.81 -10.39 -17.63
C GLN A 679 -14.52 -10.62 -16.29
N GLU A 680 -13.78 -10.84 -15.21
CA GLU A 680 -14.34 -10.94 -13.86
C GLU A 680 -14.95 -9.61 -13.40
N PHE A 681 -14.25 -8.50 -13.67
CA PHE A 681 -14.72 -7.14 -13.36
C PHE A 681 -15.99 -6.78 -14.13
N GLU A 682 -16.06 -7.10 -15.43
CA GLU A 682 -17.26 -6.89 -16.25
C GLU A 682 -18.45 -7.74 -15.77
N LYS A 683 -18.23 -8.99 -15.35
CA LYS A 683 -19.29 -9.84 -14.78
C LYS A 683 -19.82 -9.30 -13.45
N THR A 684 -18.96 -8.74 -12.61
CA THR A 684 -19.36 -8.14 -11.33
C THR A 684 -20.06 -6.78 -11.52
N HIS A 685 -19.64 -5.97 -12.49
CA HIS A 685 -20.21 -4.65 -12.76
C HIS A 685 -21.43 -4.65 -13.70
N GLY A 686 -21.56 -5.64 -14.60
CA GLY A 686 -22.77 -5.86 -15.39
C GLY A 686 -24.00 -6.15 -14.51
N ASN A 687 -23.78 -6.64 -13.29
CA ASN A 687 -24.79 -6.81 -12.25
C ASN A 687 -25.08 -5.53 -11.43
N ARG A 688 -24.47 -4.38 -11.77
CA ARG A 688 -24.63 -3.07 -11.08
C ARG A 688 -25.26 -1.98 -11.96
N ILE A 689 -25.84 -2.31 -13.11
CA ILE A 689 -26.77 -1.40 -13.81
C ILE A 689 -28.20 -1.73 -13.37
N PRO A 690 -28.93 -0.83 -12.69
CA PRO A 690 -30.34 -1.03 -12.47
C PRO A 690 -31.04 -1.09 -13.82
N ALA A 691 -31.68 -2.22 -14.09
CA ALA A 691 -32.57 -2.39 -15.23
C ALA A 691 -33.74 -1.41 -15.12
N VAL A 692 -33.54 -0.18 -15.59
CA VAL A 692 -34.61 0.71 -16.02
C VAL A 692 -34.68 0.61 -17.53
N ASN A 693 -35.33 -0.45 -18.00
CA ASN A 693 -36.30 -0.45 -19.10
C ASN A 693 -36.57 -1.89 -19.61
N GLY A 694 -37.77 -2.36 -19.26
CA GLY A 694 -38.70 -3.13 -20.09
C GLY A 694 -38.19 -4.15 -21.11
N HIS A 695 -38.60 -5.40 -20.88
CA HIS A 695 -39.02 -6.40 -21.87
C HIS A 695 -38.23 -6.47 -23.19
N LEU A 696 -37.49 -7.57 -23.37
CA LEU A 696 -37.56 -8.41 -24.57
C LEU A 696 -36.97 -9.79 -24.24
N ILE A 697 -37.87 -10.77 -24.18
CA ILE A 697 -37.54 -12.19 -24.26
C ILE A 697 -37.09 -12.44 -25.70
N ASN A 698 -35.92 -13.06 -25.89
CA ASN A 698 -35.69 -13.82 -27.11
C ASN A 698 -34.95 -15.12 -26.81
N ASN A 699 -35.58 -16.21 -27.24
CA ASN A 699 -35.15 -17.59 -27.06
C ASN A 699 -33.95 -17.92 -27.96
N GLY A 700 -32.96 -18.59 -27.36
CA GLY A 700 -32.09 -19.59 -28.00
C GLY A 700 -31.47 -19.24 -29.36
N VAL A 701 -30.24 -18.73 -29.33
CA VAL A 701 -29.23 -18.94 -30.38
C VAL A 701 -27.87 -19.11 -29.70
N SER A 702 -27.14 -20.18 -30.02
CA SER A 702 -25.73 -20.32 -29.66
C SER A 702 -24.91 -19.37 -30.51
N GLU A 703 -24.52 -18.23 -29.96
CA GLU A 703 -23.52 -17.37 -30.59
C GLU A 703 -22.15 -17.68 -29.97
N SER A 704 -21.25 -18.19 -30.81
CA SER A 704 -19.81 -18.17 -30.54
C SER A 704 -19.40 -16.73 -30.20
N PRO A 705 -18.54 -16.49 -29.20
CA PRO A 705 -18.17 -15.12 -28.84
C PRO A 705 -17.54 -14.45 -30.06
N PRO A 706 -17.92 -13.19 -30.39
CA PRO A 706 -17.29 -12.49 -31.50
C PRO A 706 -15.81 -12.30 -31.17
N SER A 707 -14.97 -12.57 -32.16
CA SER A 707 -13.58 -12.16 -32.20
C SER A 707 -13.51 -10.62 -32.23
N GLN A 708 -13.72 -9.98 -31.09
CA GLN A 708 -13.34 -8.59 -30.92
C GLN A 708 -11.84 -8.58 -30.62
N ASN A 709 -11.06 -8.43 -31.69
CA ASN A 709 -9.75 -7.84 -31.60
C ASN A 709 -9.88 -6.56 -30.76
N LEU A 710 -9.17 -6.49 -29.63
CA LEU A 710 -8.91 -5.23 -28.93
C LEU A 710 -8.08 -4.36 -29.86
N SER A 711 -8.76 -3.72 -30.80
CA SER A 711 -8.19 -2.73 -31.72
C SER A 711 -7.89 -1.49 -30.90
N ASN A 712 -6.68 -1.41 -30.35
CA ASN A 712 -6.11 -0.15 -29.94
C ASN A 712 -5.92 0.73 -31.18
N GLY A 713 -6.89 1.62 -31.36
CA GLY A 713 -6.75 2.97 -31.93
C GLY A 713 -5.92 3.09 -33.21
N ASN A 714 -6.61 3.29 -34.31
CA ASN A 714 -6.10 4.09 -35.43
C ASN A 714 -5.68 5.49 -34.88
N PRO A 715 -4.58 6.12 -35.33
CA PRO A 715 -4.06 7.35 -34.76
C PRO A 715 -4.91 8.54 -35.23
N GLY A 716 -6.03 8.77 -34.56
CA GLY A 716 -6.85 9.96 -34.69
C GLY A 716 -6.35 11.06 -33.74
N THR A 717 -5.88 12.15 -34.33
CA THR A 717 -5.58 13.41 -33.65
C THR A 717 -6.76 13.87 -32.77
N GLY A 718 -6.63 13.86 -31.43
CA GLY A 718 -7.59 14.58 -30.58
C GLY A 718 -7.66 14.28 -29.08
N SER A 719 -7.51 13.04 -28.61
CA SER A 719 -7.74 12.70 -27.20
C SER A 719 -6.45 12.59 -26.39
N ASP A 720 -6.47 13.06 -25.14
CA ASP A 720 -5.43 12.76 -24.14
C ASP A 720 -5.29 11.24 -23.98
N PRO A 721 -4.07 10.70 -23.77
CA PRO A 721 -3.88 9.27 -23.62
C PRO A 721 -4.49 8.79 -22.30
N ARG A 722 -5.09 7.60 -22.32
CA ARG A 722 -5.66 7.00 -21.11
C ARG A 722 -4.59 6.15 -20.42
N PRO A 723 -4.32 6.36 -19.12
CA PRO A 723 -3.28 5.59 -18.41
C PRO A 723 -3.43 4.07 -18.55
N GLY A 724 -4.66 3.54 -18.39
CA GLY A 724 -4.93 2.09 -18.45
C GLY A 724 -4.59 1.40 -19.78
N ASP A 725 -4.43 2.15 -20.87
CA ASP A 725 -4.05 1.57 -22.17
C ASP A 725 -2.58 1.07 -22.16
N LEU A 726 -1.70 1.69 -21.36
CA LEU A 726 -0.27 1.37 -21.27
C LEU A 726 0.17 0.86 -19.90
N PHE A 727 -0.55 1.21 -18.85
CA PHE A 727 -0.19 0.90 -17.46
C PHE A 727 -1.22 -0.03 -16.80
N ILE A 728 -0.76 -0.96 -15.97
CA ILE A 728 -1.63 -1.86 -15.20
C ILE A 728 -1.95 -1.31 -13.82
N ASP A 729 -3.07 -1.73 -13.25
CA ASP A 729 -3.34 -1.57 -11.82
C ASP A 729 -2.34 -2.40 -11.00
N LEU A 730 -1.62 -1.74 -10.09
CA LEU A 730 -0.63 -2.36 -9.20
C LEU A 730 -1.21 -2.68 -7.82
N GLU A 731 -2.49 -2.45 -7.58
CA GLU A 731 -3.15 -2.82 -6.34
C GLU A 731 -2.97 -4.32 -6.02
N GLY A 732 -2.60 -4.60 -4.76
CA GLY A 732 -2.30 -5.95 -4.28
C GLY A 732 -0.95 -6.53 -4.75
N THR A 733 -0.19 -5.81 -5.58
CA THR A 733 1.19 -6.17 -5.92
C THR A 733 2.18 -5.63 -4.89
N ASP A 734 3.38 -6.21 -4.85
CA ASP A 734 4.47 -5.74 -3.99
C ASP A 734 5.46 -4.93 -4.83
N THR A 735 5.13 -3.67 -5.06
CA THR A 735 5.92 -2.67 -5.81
C THR A 735 5.88 -1.34 -5.06
N ALA A 736 6.47 -0.28 -5.62
CA ALA A 736 6.22 1.09 -5.17
C ALA A 736 6.51 1.34 -3.68
N PHE A 737 7.46 0.60 -3.09
CA PHE A 737 7.89 0.70 -1.69
C PHE A 737 6.78 0.39 -0.66
N GLN A 738 5.77 -0.38 -1.04
CA GLN A 738 4.64 -0.69 -0.15
C GLN A 738 5.07 -1.47 1.10
N HIS A 739 6.01 -2.41 0.98
CA HIS A 739 6.46 -3.25 2.11
C HIS A 739 7.94 -3.10 2.47
N TRP A 740 8.78 -2.52 1.61
CA TRP A 740 10.23 -2.43 1.78
C TRP A 740 10.99 -3.78 1.84
N HIS A 741 10.33 -4.89 1.52
CA HIS A 741 10.91 -6.22 1.44
C HIS A 741 10.01 -7.12 0.59
N SER A 742 10.57 -8.22 0.06
CA SER A 742 9.76 -9.23 -0.64
C SER A 742 8.67 -9.82 0.24
N VAL A 743 7.49 -10.05 -0.33
CA VAL A 743 6.38 -10.71 0.35
C VAL A 743 6.21 -12.17 -0.09
N SER A 744 5.38 -12.91 0.66
CA SER A 744 5.10 -14.30 0.33
C SER A 744 4.33 -14.44 -0.99
N VAL A 745 4.64 -15.51 -1.73
CA VAL A 745 3.93 -15.94 -2.95
C VAL A 745 3.28 -17.31 -2.79
N ALA A 746 3.37 -17.91 -1.60
CA ALA A 746 2.98 -19.29 -1.36
C ALA A 746 1.45 -19.51 -1.36
N ASP A 747 0.68 -18.46 -1.10
CA ASP A 747 -0.78 -18.43 -1.18
C ASP A 747 -1.31 -18.26 -2.61
N LYS A 748 -0.42 -18.03 -3.59
CA LYS A 748 -0.77 -17.83 -5.00
C LYS A 748 -0.51 -19.09 -5.85
N GLY A 749 -0.33 -20.26 -5.25
CA GLY A 749 -0.01 -21.47 -6.00
C GLY A 749 -1.16 -22.00 -6.88
N ASP A 750 -2.40 -21.66 -6.56
CA ASP A 750 -3.61 -22.01 -7.30
C ASP A 750 -4.17 -20.85 -8.14
N LYS A 751 -3.43 -19.74 -8.25
CA LYS A 751 -3.77 -18.57 -9.06
C LYS A 751 -2.54 -18.06 -9.82
N LEU A 752 -2.63 -17.99 -11.14
CA LEU A 752 -1.52 -17.53 -11.97
C LEU A 752 -1.18 -16.06 -11.70
N CYS A 753 0.02 -15.80 -11.18
CA CYS A 753 0.59 -14.47 -10.98
C CYS A 753 0.86 -13.77 -12.33
N GLY A 754 0.47 -12.50 -12.44
CA GLY A 754 0.72 -11.64 -13.60
C GLY A 754 1.94 -10.73 -13.45
N GLN A 755 1.96 -9.63 -14.22
CA GLN A 755 2.99 -8.60 -14.13
C GLN A 755 3.06 -8.01 -12.71
N ALA A 756 4.28 -7.81 -12.20
CA ALA A 756 4.58 -7.28 -10.85
C ALA A 756 4.06 -8.14 -9.66
N ASP A 757 3.44 -9.28 -9.92
CA ASP A 757 2.76 -10.10 -8.91
C ASP A 757 3.65 -11.24 -8.35
N LEU A 758 4.97 -11.03 -8.34
CA LEU A 758 5.98 -12.05 -7.99
C LEU A 758 6.56 -11.89 -6.57
N GLY A 759 5.88 -11.16 -5.69
CA GLY A 759 6.33 -10.95 -4.31
C GLY A 759 7.52 -9.99 -4.21
N GLY A 760 7.54 -8.96 -5.06
CA GLY A 760 8.56 -7.93 -5.01
C GLY A 760 9.86 -8.32 -5.72
N ALA A 761 9.77 -9.04 -6.83
CA ALA A 761 10.91 -9.46 -7.63
C ALA A 761 10.65 -9.30 -9.13
N TRP A 762 11.67 -8.88 -9.87
CA TRP A 762 11.68 -8.96 -11.33
C TRP A 762 11.61 -10.41 -11.80
N GLU A 763 11.02 -10.65 -12.97
CA GLU A 763 10.97 -11.97 -13.60
C GLU A 763 12.08 -12.12 -14.63
N TRP A 764 13.01 -13.02 -14.38
CA TRP A 764 13.99 -13.43 -15.38
C TRP A 764 13.31 -14.05 -16.59
N THR A 765 13.83 -13.72 -17.78
CA THR A 765 13.51 -14.40 -19.02
C THR A 765 14.75 -15.05 -19.62
N SER A 766 14.57 -16.09 -20.43
CA SER A 766 15.64 -16.71 -21.20
C SER A 766 16.05 -15.91 -22.44
N THR A 767 15.36 -14.79 -22.72
CA THR A 767 15.60 -13.95 -23.89
C THR A 767 16.80 -13.02 -23.62
N VAL A 768 17.79 -13.10 -24.50
CA VAL A 768 18.96 -12.20 -24.52
C VAL A 768 18.50 -10.81 -24.99
N LEU A 769 19.04 -9.75 -24.41
CA LEU A 769 18.82 -8.39 -24.88
C LEU A 769 19.57 -8.19 -26.22
N GLU A 770 18.83 -8.12 -27.30
CA GLU A 770 19.37 -7.97 -28.65
C GLU A 770 18.64 -6.87 -29.43
N LYS A 771 19.31 -6.35 -30.46
CA LYS A 771 18.73 -5.37 -31.37
C LYS A 771 17.58 -6.00 -32.16
N HIS A 772 16.35 -5.56 -31.91
CA HIS A 772 15.19 -6.00 -32.67
C HIS A 772 14.92 -5.12 -33.91
N ASP A 773 14.09 -5.63 -34.82
CA ASP A 773 13.70 -4.91 -36.02
C ASP A 773 13.05 -3.56 -35.69
N GLY A 774 13.48 -2.52 -36.41
CA GLY A 774 13.01 -1.15 -36.21
C GLY A 774 13.65 -0.38 -35.05
N PHE A 775 14.50 -1.01 -34.22
CA PHE A 775 15.19 -0.33 -33.13
C PHE A 775 16.07 0.83 -33.64
N SER A 776 15.96 1.97 -32.97
CA SER A 776 16.85 3.12 -33.13
C SER A 776 17.20 3.67 -31.75
N ALA A 777 18.48 3.87 -31.48
CA ALA A 777 18.95 4.49 -30.25
C ALA A 777 18.36 5.91 -30.08
N MET A 778 18.01 6.27 -28.84
CA MET A 778 17.43 7.59 -28.58
C MET A 778 18.46 8.71 -28.74
N PRO A 779 18.13 9.85 -29.39
CA PRO A 779 19.09 10.93 -29.59
C PRO A 779 19.64 11.57 -28.31
N LEU A 780 18.83 11.65 -27.25
CA LEU A 780 19.23 12.28 -25.98
C LEU A 780 20.22 11.45 -25.17
N TYR A 781 20.16 10.11 -25.30
CA TYR A 781 21.03 9.18 -24.60
C TYR A 781 21.31 7.90 -25.43
N PRO A 782 22.13 7.99 -26.49
CA PRO A 782 22.28 6.91 -27.47
C PRO A 782 22.85 5.59 -26.92
N GLY A 783 23.70 5.67 -25.89
CA GLY A 783 24.34 4.50 -25.27
C GLY A 783 23.50 3.81 -24.19
N TYR A 784 22.25 4.23 -23.95
CA TYR A 784 21.41 3.67 -22.89
C TYR A 784 21.13 2.17 -23.09
N THR A 785 20.64 1.78 -24.26
CA THR A 785 20.40 0.36 -24.60
C THR A 785 21.49 -0.20 -25.50
N ALA A 786 21.93 0.56 -26.50
CA ALA A 786 22.72 0.04 -27.61
C ALA A 786 24.06 -0.58 -27.17
N ASP A 787 24.66 -0.07 -26.08
CA ASP A 787 25.92 -0.57 -25.52
C ASP A 787 25.77 -1.98 -24.93
N PHE A 788 24.55 -2.41 -24.60
CA PHE A 788 24.26 -3.68 -23.93
C PHE A 788 23.80 -4.80 -24.87
N PHE A 789 23.84 -4.59 -26.19
CA PHE A 789 23.64 -5.64 -27.19
C PHE A 789 24.91 -6.50 -27.37
N ASP A 790 25.39 -7.05 -26.26
CA ASP A 790 26.69 -7.74 -26.15
C ASP A 790 26.57 -9.26 -26.01
N GLY A 791 25.33 -9.79 -25.97
CA GLY A 791 25.04 -11.21 -25.80
C GLY A 791 25.18 -11.73 -24.35
N LYS A 792 25.49 -10.86 -23.38
CA LYS A 792 25.70 -11.23 -21.96
C LYS A 792 24.49 -10.90 -21.08
N HIS A 793 23.60 -10.04 -21.55
CA HIS A 793 22.47 -9.55 -20.79
C HIS A 793 21.18 -10.28 -21.15
N ASN A 794 20.42 -10.69 -20.14
CA ASN A 794 19.09 -11.26 -20.31
C ASN A 794 18.03 -10.25 -19.86
N ILE A 795 16.88 -10.28 -20.55
CA ILE A 795 15.73 -9.44 -20.23
C ILE A 795 15.10 -9.89 -18.92
N VAL A 796 14.74 -8.92 -18.08
CA VAL A 796 13.87 -9.10 -16.91
C VAL A 796 12.64 -8.18 -16.99
N LEU A 797 11.50 -8.68 -16.52
CA LEU A 797 10.20 -8.01 -16.66
C LEU A 797 9.47 -7.86 -15.31
N GLY A 798 8.48 -6.97 -15.26
CA GLY A 798 7.69 -6.72 -14.07
C GLY A 798 8.23 -5.57 -13.23
N GLY A 799 8.76 -5.89 -12.05
CA GLY A 799 9.23 -4.92 -11.07
C GLY A 799 9.53 -5.60 -9.74
N SER A 800 10.40 -5.01 -8.92
CA SER A 800 10.60 -5.40 -7.52
C SER A 800 9.77 -4.53 -6.57
N TRP A 801 9.83 -4.84 -5.28
CA TRP A 801 9.19 -4.04 -4.22
C TRP A 801 9.70 -2.58 -4.19
N ALA A 802 10.88 -2.31 -4.73
CA ALA A 802 11.48 -0.97 -4.81
C ALA A 802 11.33 -0.29 -6.18
N THR A 803 10.64 -0.92 -7.13
CA THR A 803 10.43 -0.33 -8.45
C THR A 803 9.27 0.67 -8.39
N HIS A 804 9.51 1.89 -8.87
CA HIS A 804 8.50 2.96 -8.93
C HIS A 804 7.29 2.57 -9.80
N SER A 805 6.07 3.01 -9.44
CA SER A 805 4.81 2.60 -10.08
C SER A 805 4.78 2.81 -11.60
N ARG A 806 5.32 3.94 -12.08
CA ARG A 806 5.43 4.24 -13.52
C ARG A 806 6.30 3.24 -14.31
N ILE A 807 7.23 2.58 -13.65
CA ILE A 807 8.10 1.57 -14.27
C ILE A 807 7.43 0.20 -14.14
N ALA A 808 7.09 -0.20 -12.92
CA ALA A 808 6.52 -1.51 -12.64
C ALA A 808 5.17 -1.75 -13.33
N GLY A 809 4.35 -0.70 -13.45
CA GLY A 809 3.04 -0.76 -14.08
C GLY A 809 3.07 -0.69 -15.60
N ARG A 810 4.18 -0.28 -16.23
CA ARG A 810 4.24 -0.10 -17.69
C ARG A 810 4.29 -1.47 -18.39
N LYS A 811 3.33 -1.73 -19.27
CA LYS A 811 3.21 -2.98 -20.04
C LYS A 811 4.37 -3.22 -21.01
N THR A 812 5.11 -2.18 -21.38
CA THR A 812 6.18 -2.24 -22.39
C THR A 812 7.59 -2.22 -21.80
N PHE A 813 7.76 -1.88 -20.52
CA PHE A 813 9.07 -1.65 -19.91
C PHE A 813 9.96 -2.90 -19.95
N VAL A 814 11.21 -2.75 -20.38
CA VAL A 814 12.20 -3.82 -20.50
C VAL A 814 13.41 -3.45 -19.65
N ASN A 815 13.72 -4.28 -18.65
CA ASN A 815 14.95 -4.19 -17.87
C ASN A 815 15.88 -5.34 -18.25
N TRP A 816 17.16 -5.28 -17.87
CA TRP A 816 18.15 -6.29 -18.20
C TRP A 816 19.32 -6.31 -17.22
N TYR A 817 19.95 -7.47 -17.08
CA TYR A 817 21.15 -7.67 -16.28
C TYR A 817 22.04 -8.74 -16.91
N GLN A 818 23.35 -8.68 -16.65
CA GLN A 818 24.27 -9.78 -17.00
C GLN A 818 23.78 -11.07 -16.33
N ARG A 819 23.78 -12.18 -17.09
CA ARG A 819 23.19 -13.46 -16.66
C ARG A 819 23.71 -13.98 -15.31
N ASN A 820 24.98 -13.78 -15.04
CA ASN A 820 25.67 -14.22 -13.82
C ASN A 820 25.72 -13.13 -12.74
N TYR A 821 25.04 -11.99 -12.90
CA TYR A 821 25.04 -10.93 -11.90
C TYR A 821 24.23 -11.35 -10.65
N PRO A 822 24.87 -11.51 -9.48
CA PRO A 822 24.23 -12.21 -8.34
C PRO A 822 23.39 -11.29 -7.45
N TYR A 823 23.51 -9.97 -7.60
CA TYR A 823 22.92 -8.98 -6.69
C TYR A 823 21.54 -8.47 -7.11
N VAL A 824 21.05 -8.90 -8.28
CA VAL A 824 19.77 -8.44 -8.80
C VAL A 824 18.61 -8.90 -7.92
N TRP A 825 17.57 -8.07 -7.82
CA TRP A 825 16.29 -8.44 -7.22
C TRP A 825 15.36 -9.09 -8.26
N ALA A 826 15.82 -10.19 -8.84
CA ALA A 826 15.09 -10.97 -9.81
C ALA A 826 14.93 -12.43 -9.36
N THR A 827 13.80 -13.01 -9.74
CA THR A 827 13.41 -14.41 -9.53
C THR A 827 13.00 -15.03 -10.86
N ALA A 828 12.60 -16.30 -10.86
CA ALA A 828 12.10 -16.96 -12.07
C ALA A 828 10.86 -17.80 -11.75
N ARG A 829 9.94 -17.90 -12.72
CA ARG A 829 8.95 -18.98 -12.75
C ARG A 829 9.39 -20.08 -13.71
N LEU A 830 8.72 -21.22 -13.60
CA LEU A 830 8.91 -22.32 -14.52
C LEU A 830 7.86 -22.33 -15.63
N VAL A 831 8.31 -22.65 -16.84
CA VAL A 831 7.47 -23.05 -17.96
C VAL A 831 7.89 -24.42 -18.53
N GLN A 832 6.98 -25.03 -19.27
CA GLN A 832 7.17 -26.29 -20.01
C GLN A 832 6.47 -26.20 -21.36
N ASP A 833 7.05 -26.81 -22.39
CA ASP A 833 6.39 -26.98 -23.68
C ASP A 833 5.20 -27.95 -23.55
N VAL A 834 4.15 -27.76 -24.35
CA VAL A 834 2.93 -28.58 -24.38
C VAL A 834 2.99 -29.64 -25.46
#